data_AF-A0A3M2A2T1-F1
#
_entry.id   AF-A0A3M2A2T1-F1
#
_cell.length_a   1.000
_cell.length_b   1.000
_cell.length_c   1.000
_cell.angle_alpha   90.00
_cell.angle_beta   90.00
_cell.angle_gamma   90.00
#
_symmetry.space_group_name_H-M   'P 1'
#
loop_
_entity.id
_entity.type
_entity.pdbx_description
1 polymer ?
#
loop_
_entity_poly.entity_id
_entity_poly.type
_entity_poly.pdbx_seq_one_letter_code
_entity_poly.pdbx_strand_id
1 'polypeptide(L)'
;MSPALYRLKSLNPAVTVDPAPVEIAPGEEVELSASIDLAALPSSEITVPITVLTEEGALQWNLQMAAPRTGYYVGALSLGSGGRFLGISSLAVNLEFNDDFTISGQTFRDESLLWPNDVLIRGTWDEEGNVVLHIDDVLPADNPGGSDVVNPLGREVGRQVTLTGTADFELGTVSGSVSQTLTGLTDLVIELPGSFQLTRGQALREPSGSAQDYGASLPLSAPKDAFPPDLDVGACENLGTTFGTAETMDAMGPVAECAACAGGLDCSPNDAKACAMGLLDAGFLLDDPTVLSSAALVGAGGQVEPPDVDFWAQCTSDGAPTYVNGRTCVDREAVTCAAALTRRAAELGAPMDPKAFGGAALDAMMAEASIGTVIGMQKMVDAVFAFQEGALGDVLTAELTYLESALDLRTRPLMVAASPGFLDILDLVGKQDLLGARGGADLETGLAVATQWADTLGLWMRVRSRSETGGDEALQIQAQYAAAWMNAVGAMWTVIVDLYELEDEALEVNLFGDSMRELSAAFERLRPGTNAFGYPDSYVPIVLTPEQAAMGASNFLLVAEQASSSIAFYKSRLEEADAARMAFEEASWSISQEAKNVAQRFDDELGDLCGWKGDVPDYEACGTTSGMLFQYKKDAESAAVAVQQAAINARNNDWAMETEEWRWSEILANFADLQNFIEVKNGEATKVKQEAGEARSAKRREYARFTCTQIFEALEEQMEIHERRCAEEITTKLKPNPGYFFGPDDPAGAAIVIDRCKKEKAAMRAQAERDCKAAHAQADVENDLDEINTQEAIELMSINAEIDAQIRQSQINEQGIEHEVRIREFLRTADALVLESNQASIRSQAAQGQLFDGFNRVLSLMQRRQKALQRLEQSPANPLTNPKFLQAQLEYGRNLLRWREQAARAAYLAGRALEYHINQDVAQIEMELVPARSATEMEDALQCFITMYQDYSLQAGTPQQFVTDVSVRDDLLRMGYESTDEVLGQPITPAERFRAFLFSPDHFMPDGSLEFPIAITLTENSVFSSLACNDVIESLQIKVVGDFLGDNEIDFFLSHGGEGALRRCDAASLAPPEQIVRYSFGPRTSLLQAGANDFGLAQANAAYAGWPVGGAEWKIRIPSGSVSPANEDLNLEAISDIVLRVTHRAASVGALASPSCN
;
A
#
# COMPACT_ATOMS: atom_id res chain seq x y z
N MET A 1 -0.99 -14.06 86.50
CA MET A 1 -1.47 -14.57 85.20
C MET A 1 -1.59 -16.07 85.33
N SER A 2 -2.76 -16.61 85.04
CA SER A 2 -2.98 -18.05 84.96
C SER A 2 -2.21 -18.60 83.75
N PRO A 3 -1.72 -19.84 83.78
CA PRO A 3 -1.14 -20.47 82.60
C PRO A 3 -2.21 -20.61 81.51
N ALA A 4 -1.84 -20.35 80.25
CA ALA A 4 -2.75 -20.41 79.10
C ALA A 4 -2.72 -21.81 78.49
N LEU A 5 -3.88 -22.31 78.05
CA LEU A 5 -3.97 -23.60 77.35
C LEU A 5 -4.09 -23.36 75.84
N TYR A 6 -3.36 -24.13 75.04
CA TYR A 6 -3.57 -24.21 73.59
C TYR A 6 -3.64 -25.65 73.10
N ARG A 7 -4.30 -25.90 71.96
CA ARG A 7 -4.19 -27.15 71.19
C ARG A 7 -4.16 -26.86 69.69
N LEU A 8 -3.49 -27.71 68.92
CA LEU A 8 -3.49 -27.62 67.47
C LEU A 8 -4.60 -28.50 66.88
N LYS A 9 -5.29 -27.98 65.87
CA LYS A 9 -6.29 -28.72 65.10
C LYS A 9 -6.06 -28.42 63.62
N SER A 10 -5.95 -29.45 62.80
CA SER A 10 -6.06 -29.31 61.34
C SER A 10 -7.28 -30.06 60.84
N LEU A 11 -7.99 -29.46 59.89
CA LEU A 11 -9.08 -30.09 59.14
C LEU A 11 -8.58 -30.70 57.83
N ASN A 12 -7.34 -30.42 57.46
CA ASN A 12 -6.74 -30.90 56.23
C ASN A 12 -6.20 -32.32 56.45
N PRO A 13 -6.68 -33.34 55.71
CA PRO A 13 -6.24 -34.72 55.89
C PRO A 13 -4.75 -34.93 55.59
N ALA A 14 -4.11 -34.01 54.86
CA ALA A 14 -2.68 -34.03 54.59
C ALA A 14 -1.83 -33.55 55.77
N VAL A 15 -2.42 -33.00 56.83
CA VAL A 15 -1.69 -32.38 57.93
C VAL A 15 -1.87 -33.16 59.21
N THR A 16 -0.75 -33.54 59.82
CA THR A 16 -0.71 -34.17 61.14
C THR A 16 -0.17 -33.17 62.17
N VAL A 17 -0.97 -32.92 63.20
CA VAL A 17 -0.62 -32.09 64.37
C VAL A 17 -0.87 -32.88 65.65
N ASP A 18 -0.19 -32.53 66.75
CA ASP A 18 -0.51 -33.08 68.08
C ASP A 18 -1.78 -32.39 68.64
N PRO A 19 -2.89 -33.13 68.83
CA PRO A 19 -4.16 -32.55 69.28
C PRO A 19 -4.25 -32.39 70.81
N ALA A 20 -3.23 -32.81 71.57
CA ALA A 20 -3.23 -32.71 73.02
C ALA A 20 -3.18 -31.24 73.48
N PRO A 21 -3.98 -30.84 74.48
CA PRO A 21 -3.86 -29.51 75.10
C PRO A 21 -2.53 -29.36 75.84
N VAL A 22 -1.87 -28.22 75.65
CA VAL A 22 -0.57 -27.87 76.24
C VAL A 22 -0.70 -26.58 77.06
N GLU A 23 -0.12 -26.58 78.26
CA GLU A 23 -0.06 -25.42 79.17
C GLU A 23 1.16 -24.55 78.87
N ILE A 24 0.97 -23.23 78.76
CA ILE A 24 2.02 -22.22 78.56
C ILE A 24 2.10 -21.32 79.79
N ALA A 25 3.30 -21.17 80.37
CA ALA A 25 3.50 -20.23 81.48
C ALA A 25 3.55 -18.77 80.97
N PRO A 26 3.16 -17.78 81.79
CA PRO A 26 3.17 -16.38 81.37
C PRO A 26 4.56 -15.89 80.91
N GLY A 27 4.66 -15.43 79.67
CA GLY A 27 5.90 -14.91 79.07
C GLY A 27 6.83 -15.96 78.45
N GLU A 28 6.41 -17.22 78.37
CA GLU A 28 7.15 -18.31 77.75
C GLU A 28 6.84 -18.40 76.25
N GLU A 29 7.86 -18.64 75.41
CA GLU A 29 7.70 -18.91 73.98
C GLU A 29 7.47 -20.42 73.76
N VAL A 30 6.63 -20.76 72.78
CA VAL A 30 6.32 -22.16 72.44
C VAL A 30 6.66 -22.43 70.98
N GLU A 31 7.25 -23.60 70.71
CA GLU A 31 7.50 -24.09 69.36
C GLU A 31 6.28 -24.89 68.88
N LEU A 32 5.61 -24.42 67.83
CA LEU A 32 4.51 -25.13 67.18
C LEU A 32 5.07 -26.04 66.09
N SER A 33 4.64 -27.30 66.05
CA SER A 33 5.10 -28.26 65.05
C SER A 33 3.92 -28.94 64.36
N ALA A 34 4.05 -29.13 63.04
CA ALA A 34 3.09 -29.82 62.20
C ALA A 34 3.85 -30.59 61.11
N SER A 35 3.34 -31.76 60.72
CA SER A 35 3.88 -32.56 59.62
C SER A 35 2.88 -32.57 58.46
N ILE A 36 3.36 -32.29 57.25
CA ILE A 36 2.53 -32.28 56.04
C ILE A 36 2.91 -33.47 55.15
N ASP A 37 1.90 -34.26 54.75
CA ASP A 37 1.99 -35.25 53.68
C ASP A 37 1.71 -34.55 52.34
N LEU A 38 2.78 -34.21 51.62
CA LEU A 38 2.71 -33.52 50.33
C LEU A 38 1.97 -34.34 49.24
N ALA A 39 1.86 -35.66 49.38
CA ALA A 39 1.15 -36.49 48.41
C ALA A 39 -0.39 -36.49 48.60
N ALA A 40 -0.86 -36.08 49.79
CA ALA A 40 -2.28 -36.02 50.13
C ALA A 40 -2.87 -34.61 50.02
N LEU A 41 -2.03 -33.59 49.76
CA LEU A 41 -2.45 -32.20 49.63
C LEU A 41 -2.94 -31.91 48.19
N PRO A 42 -4.14 -31.34 47.98
CA PRO A 42 -4.60 -30.91 46.66
C PRO A 42 -3.67 -29.85 46.05
N SER A 43 -3.34 -29.96 44.76
CA SER A 43 -2.45 -29.02 44.06
C SER A 43 -2.96 -27.57 43.98
N SER A 44 -4.23 -27.34 44.31
CA SER A 44 -4.86 -26.02 44.39
C SER A 44 -4.74 -25.34 45.76
N GLU A 45 -4.40 -26.08 46.84
CA GLU A 45 -4.26 -25.51 48.19
C GLU A 45 -2.84 -24.99 48.40
N ILE A 46 -2.67 -23.66 48.38
CA ILE A 46 -1.37 -22.97 48.56
C ILE A 46 -1.17 -22.56 50.04
N THR A 47 -2.26 -22.48 50.78
CA THR A 47 -2.28 -22.13 52.21
C THR A 47 -2.92 -23.29 52.96
N VAL A 48 -2.21 -23.80 53.95
CA VAL A 48 -2.68 -24.90 54.78
C VAL A 48 -2.98 -24.38 56.18
N PRO A 49 -4.26 -24.12 56.51
CA PRO A 49 -4.64 -23.58 57.80
C PRO A 49 -4.50 -24.63 58.92
N ILE A 50 -3.76 -24.28 59.97
CA ILE A 50 -3.73 -25.00 61.24
C ILE A 50 -4.34 -24.09 62.31
N THR A 51 -5.44 -24.53 62.90
CA THR A 51 -6.08 -23.78 63.98
C THR A 51 -5.35 -24.02 65.29
N VAL A 52 -4.79 -22.95 65.86
CA VAL A 52 -4.30 -22.87 67.23
C VAL A 52 -5.47 -22.44 68.11
N LEU A 53 -6.02 -23.37 68.86
CA LEU A 53 -7.18 -23.12 69.71
C LEU A 53 -6.69 -22.76 71.11
N THR A 54 -7.07 -21.58 71.62
CA THR A 54 -6.72 -21.08 72.96
C THR A 54 -7.98 -20.81 73.80
N GLU A 55 -7.81 -20.50 75.09
CA GLU A 55 -8.93 -20.11 75.97
C GLU A 55 -9.57 -18.75 75.59
N GLU A 56 -8.83 -17.88 74.89
CA GLU A 56 -9.28 -16.54 74.49
C GLU A 56 -9.80 -16.50 73.05
N GLY A 57 -9.67 -17.60 72.30
CA GLY A 57 -10.14 -17.71 70.92
C GLY A 57 -9.31 -18.65 70.05
N ALA A 58 -9.72 -18.77 68.79
CA ALA A 58 -8.99 -19.50 67.77
C ALA A 58 -8.06 -18.55 67.01
N LEU A 59 -6.78 -18.90 66.95
CA LEU A 59 -5.79 -18.28 66.08
C LEU A 59 -5.53 -19.22 64.91
N GLN A 60 -5.34 -18.67 63.71
CA GLN A 60 -4.96 -19.45 62.54
C GLN A 60 -3.45 -19.34 62.34
N TRP A 61 -2.77 -20.49 62.38
CA TRP A 61 -1.41 -20.63 61.91
C TRP A 61 -1.45 -21.18 60.49
N ASN A 62 -1.34 -20.28 59.53
CA ASN A 62 -1.31 -20.66 58.12
C ASN A 62 0.10 -21.07 57.72
N LEU A 63 0.25 -22.34 57.33
CA LEU A 63 1.43 -22.78 56.61
C LEU A 63 1.22 -22.37 55.15
N GLN A 64 1.80 -21.23 54.78
CA GLN A 64 1.78 -20.76 53.39
C GLN A 64 2.91 -21.46 52.63
N MET A 65 2.52 -22.29 51.68
CA MET A 65 3.46 -22.80 50.71
C MET A 65 3.78 -21.66 49.73
N ALA A 66 5.01 -21.61 49.23
CA ALA A 66 5.31 -20.71 48.11
C ALA A 66 4.33 -20.98 46.97
N ALA A 67 3.88 -19.93 46.27
CA ALA A 67 3.06 -20.10 45.08
C ALA A 67 3.74 -21.13 44.15
N PRO A 68 3.01 -22.15 43.66
CA PRO A 68 3.64 -23.18 42.86
C PRO A 68 4.26 -22.55 41.62
N ARG A 69 5.56 -22.80 41.44
CA ARG A 69 6.34 -22.37 40.27
C ARG A 69 5.68 -22.83 38.97
N THR A 70 5.01 -23.98 39.02
CA THR A 70 4.27 -24.59 37.93
C THR A 70 2.86 -24.01 37.79
N GLY A 71 2.42 -23.73 36.56
CA GLY A 71 1.08 -23.23 36.29
C GLY A 71 0.78 -22.89 34.84
N TYR A 72 -0.42 -22.35 34.63
CA TYR A 72 -0.85 -21.77 33.36
C TYR A 72 -0.50 -20.30 33.31
N TYR A 73 0.24 -19.89 32.29
CA TYR A 73 0.73 -18.53 32.08
C TYR A 73 0.14 -17.94 30.81
N VAL A 74 -0.29 -16.68 30.90
CA VAL A 74 -0.82 -15.90 29.79
C VAL A 74 -0.10 -14.57 29.70
N GLY A 75 0.09 -14.10 28.48
CA GLY A 75 0.69 -12.80 28.27
C GLY A 75 0.93 -12.54 26.81
N ALA A 76 2.02 -11.83 26.52
CA ALA A 76 2.30 -11.35 25.19
C ALA A 76 3.78 -11.39 24.83
N LEU A 77 4.01 -11.56 23.53
CA LEU A 77 5.29 -11.50 22.85
C LEU A 77 5.29 -10.24 21.97
N SER A 78 6.31 -9.41 22.07
CA SER A 78 6.54 -8.25 21.22
C SER A 78 7.77 -8.50 20.37
N LEU A 79 7.65 -8.39 19.04
CA LEU A 79 8.72 -8.70 18.10
C LEU A 79 9.12 -7.46 17.30
N GLY A 80 10.42 -7.24 17.14
CA GLY A 80 10.94 -6.08 16.42
C GLY A 80 12.45 -5.86 16.59
N SER A 81 13.08 -5.22 15.61
CA SER A 81 14.52 -4.93 15.59
C SER A 81 14.78 -3.45 15.31
N GLY A 82 15.81 -2.86 15.93
CA GLY A 82 16.31 -1.53 15.55
C GLY A 82 15.29 -0.38 15.64
N GLY A 83 14.22 -0.52 16.45
CA GLY A 83 13.12 0.44 16.52
C GLY A 83 11.97 0.17 15.53
N ARG A 84 12.05 -0.89 14.72
CA ARG A 84 10.97 -1.38 13.85
C ARG A 84 10.13 -2.42 14.59
N PHE A 85 8.82 -2.27 14.55
CA PHE A 85 7.87 -3.09 15.31
C PHE A 85 7.05 -3.96 14.37
N LEU A 86 7.11 -5.29 14.55
CA LEU A 86 6.41 -6.28 13.72
C LEU A 86 5.12 -6.79 14.37
N GLY A 87 4.75 -6.29 15.55
CA GLY A 87 3.48 -6.62 16.21
C GLY A 87 3.65 -7.21 17.61
N ILE A 88 2.51 -7.31 18.29
CA ILE A 88 2.35 -8.03 19.56
C ILE A 88 1.48 -9.25 19.30
N SER A 89 1.89 -10.40 19.82
CA SER A 89 1.12 -11.65 19.80
C SER A 89 0.76 -12.06 21.22
N SER A 90 -0.48 -12.51 21.43
CA SER A 90 -0.82 -13.25 22.64
C SER A 90 -0.05 -14.58 22.70
N LEU A 91 0.29 -15.01 23.91
CA LEU A 91 0.92 -16.29 24.19
C LEU A 91 0.32 -16.87 25.48
N ALA A 92 -0.19 -18.09 25.37
CA ALA A 92 -0.73 -18.89 26.46
C ALA A 92 0.03 -20.21 26.54
N VAL A 93 0.55 -20.53 27.73
CA VAL A 93 1.43 -21.69 27.92
C VAL A 93 1.20 -22.36 29.27
N ASN A 94 1.38 -23.68 29.31
CA ASN A 94 1.66 -24.39 30.54
C ASN A 94 3.18 -24.39 30.75
N LEU A 95 3.64 -24.03 31.94
CA LEU A 95 5.04 -24.16 32.34
C LEU A 95 5.12 -25.00 33.62
N GLU A 96 5.92 -26.06 33.56
CA GLU A 96 6.20 -26.96 34.66
C GLU A 96 7.69 -26.87 35.01
N PHE A 97 7.98 -26.34 36.20
CA PHE A 97 9.33 -26.14 36.70
C PHE A 97 9.75 -27.36 37.49
N ASN A 98 10.62 -28.18 36.92
CA ASN A 98 11.08 -29.43 37.51
C ASN A 98 12.23 -29.20 38.50
N ASP A 99 12.35 -30.10 39.49
CA ASP A 99 13.41 -30.07 40.50
C ASP A 99 14.82 -30.30 39.94
N ASP A 100 14.93 -30.82 38.71
CA ASP A 100 16.20 -31.03 38.00
C ASP A 100 16.65 -29.80 37.17
N PHE A 101 16.07 -28.63 37.46
CA PHE A 101 16.35 -27.36 36.76
C PHE A 101 15.92 -27.33 35.29
N THR A 102 15.05 -28.26 34.87
CA THR A 102 14.41 -28.24 33.55
C THR A 102 13.01 -27.64 33.61
N ILE A 103 12.54 -27.16 32.46
CA ILE A 103 11.16 -26.72 32.25
C ILE A 103 10.54 -27.57 31.13
N SER A 104 9.37 -28.12 31.40
CA SER A 104 8.50 -28.75 30.41
C SER A 104 7.21 -27.96 30.26
N GLY A 105 6.65 -27.93 29.05
CA GLY A 105 5.43 -27.16 28.81
C GLY A 105 4.86 -27.36 27.41
N GLN A 106 3.82 -26.59 27.12
CA GLN A 106 3.23 -26.51 25.78
C GLN A 106 2.52 -25.17 25.58
N THR A 107 2.39 -24.76 24.32
CA THR A 107 1.50 -23.65 23.93
C THR A 107 0.05 -24.10 23.85
N PHE A 108 -0.88 -23.15 23.89
CA PHE A 108 -2.32 -23.37 23.66
C PHE A 108 -2.79 -22.57 22.45
N ARG A 109 -3.17 -23.28 21.39
CA ARG A 109 -3.59 -22.67 20.12
C ARG A 109 -4.81 -21.77 20.25
N ASP A 110 -5.75 -22.07 21.15
CA ASP A 110 -6.98 -21.28 21.25
C ASP A 110 -6.78 -19.87 21.86
N GLU A 111 -5.61 -19.60 22.46
CA GLU A 111 -5.26 -18.30 23.06
C GLU A 111 -3.95 -17.71 22.54
N SER A 112 -3.18 -18.44 21.72
CA SER A 112 -1.85 -18.03 21.22
C SER A 112 -1.88 -17.67 19.74
N LEU A 113 -1.87 -16.38 19.40
CA LEU A 113 -2.07 -15.91 18.02
C LEU A 113 -1.03 -16.46 17.02
N LEU A 114 0.26 -16.49 17.37
CA LEU A 114 1.30 -16.96 16.44
C LEU A 114 1.46 -18.48 16.36
N TRP A 115 0.70 -19.26 17.15
CA TRP A 115 0.87 -20.72 17.27
C TRP A 115 -0.41 -21.46 16.86
N PRO A 116 -0.56 -21.78 15.57
CA PRO A 116 -1.75 -22.48 15.06
C PRO A 116 -1.87 -23.93 15.58
N ASN A 117 -0.77 -24.50 16.09
CA ASN A 117 -0.73 -25.82 16.72
C ASN A 117 -0.29 -25.70 18.19
N ASP A 118 -0.69 -26.67 19.01
CA ASP A 118 -0.11 -26.85 20.35
C ASP A 118 1.30 -27.41 20.18
N VAL A 119 2.32 -26.64 20.58
CA VAL A 119 3.74 -26.92 20.38
C VAL A 119 4.40 -27.15 21.73
N LEU A 120 5.31 -28.13 21.78
CA LEU A 120 6.07 -28.47 22.98
C LEU A 120 7.03 -27.33 23.37
N ILE A 121 7.11 -27.04 24.68
CA ILE A 121 8.06 -26.09 25.26
C ILE A 121 9.10 -26.86 26.07
N ARG A 122 10.37 -26.50 25.89
CA ARG A 122 11.50 -27.01 26.65
C ARG A 122 12.29 -25.86 27.23
N GLY A 123 12.87 -26.02 28.41
CA GLY A 123 13.69 -24.96 28.97
C GLY A 123 14.52 -25.38 30.18
N THR A 124 15.19 -24.40 30.75
CA THR A 124 15.96 -24.52 31.99
C THR A 124 15.71 -23.33 32.89
N TRP A 125 15.88 -23.53 34.20
CA TRP A 125 15.84 -22.46 35.18
C TRP A 125 16.94 -22.63 36.25
N ASP A 126 17.22 -21.60 37.04
CA ASP A 126 18.16 -21.67 38.17
C ASP A 126 17.55 -21.12 39.48
N GLU A 127 18.30 -21.25 40.58
CA GLU A 127 17.85 -20.82 41.91
C GLU A 127 17.61 -19.30 41.99
N GLU A 128 18.28 -18.51 41.14
CA GLU A 128 18.10 -17.08 41.00
C GLU A 128 16.84 -16.70 40.18
N GLY A 129 16.14 -17.69 39.62
CA GLY A 129 14.94 -17.50 38.81
C GLY A 129 15.23 -17.11 37.36
N ASN A 130 16.47 -17.22 36.88
CA ASN A 130 16.76 -17.03 35.46
C ASN A 130 16.13 -18.18 34.68
N VAL A 131 15.47 -17.87 33.57
CA VAL A 131 14.77 -18.84 32.73
C VAL A 131 15.20 -18.73 31.27
N VAL A 132 15.29 -19.88 30.62
CA VAL A 132 15.45 -20.01 29.17
C VAL A 132 14.40 -20.99 28.68
N LEU A 133 13.51 -20.56 27.78
CA LEU A 133 12.48 -21.38 27.16
C LEU A 133 12.71 -21.44 25.65
N HIS A 134 12.47 -22.60 25.05
CA HIS A 134 12.55 -22.86 23.63
C HIS A 134 11.20 -23.34 23.12
N ILE A 135 10.71 -22.68 22.07
CA ILE A 135 9.49 -23.04 21.34
C ILE A 135 9.88 -23.23 19.88
N ASP A 136 9.90 -24.49 19.45
CA ASP A 136 10.33 -24.91 18.11
C ASP A 136 9.10 -25.26 17.26
N ASP A 137 8.95 -24.63 16.10
CA ASP A 137 7.79 -24.78 15.22
C ASP A 137 8.19 -24.86 13.74
N VAL A 138 7.38 -25.54 12.94
CA VAL A 138 7.52 -25.61 11.47
C VAL A 138 6.21 -25.19 10.85
N LEU A 139 6.25 -24.06 10.14
CA LEU A 139 5.12 -23.61 9.34
C LEU A 139 5.11 -24.40 8.01
N PRO A 140 3.99 -25.04 7.63
CA PRO A 140 3.96 -25.99 6.52
C PRO A 140 3.96 -25.31 5.14
N ALA A 141 4.48 -26.00 4.11
CA ALA A 141 4.42 -25.53 2.72
C ALA A 141 2.99 -25.50 2.17
N ASP A 142 2.24 -26.57 2.44
CA ASP A 142 0.86 -26.74 1.99
C ASP A 142 -0.14 -26.11 2.96
N ASN A 143 -1.35 -25.85 2.47
CA ASN A 143 -2.44 -25.29 3.23
C ASN A 143 -2.97 -26.30 4.27
N PRO A 144 -2.64 -26.17 5.57
CA PRO A 144 -3.00 -27.18 6.56
C PRO A 144 -4.48 -27.07 6.95
N GLY A 145 -5.19 -28.20 7.00
CA GLY A 145 -6.54 -28.26 7.58
C GLY A 145 -7.68 -27.72 6.71
N GLY A 146 -7.45 -27.47 5.42
CA GLY A 146 -8.49 -26.95 4.51
C GLY A 146 -8.72 -25.44 4.64
N SER A 147 -7.73 -24.68 5.12
CA SER A 147 -7.77 -23.22 5.10
C SER A 147 -7.73 -22.65 3.67
N ASP A 148 -8.42 -21.53 3.45
CA ASP A 148 -8.34 -20.76 2.19
C ASP A 148 -7.08 -19.88 2.12
N VAL A 149 -6.38 -19.69 3.25
CA VAL A 149 -5.20 -18.82 3.37
C VAL A 149 -3.94 -19.55 2.88
N VAL A 150 -3.60 -19.34 1.60
CA VAL A 150 -2.40 -19.92 0.97
C VAL A 150 -1.13 -19.45 1.68
N ASN A 151 -0.19 -20.37 1.95
CA ASN A 151 1.15 -20.01 2.40
C ASN A 151 1.83 -19.11 1.35
N PRO A 152 2.09 -17.83 1.66
CA PRO A 152 2.60 -16.86 0.68
C PRO A 152 4.07 -17.07 0.32
N LEU A 153 4.74 -18.05 0.93
CA LEU A 153 6.14 -18.39 0.71
C LEU A 153 6.29 -19.66 -0.13
N GLY A 154 5.21 -20.43 -0.30
CA GLY A 154 5.15 -21.68 -1.06
C GLY A 154 6.11 -22.77 -0.56
N ARG A 155 6.55 -22.70 0.69
CA ARG A 155 7.55 -23.61 1.29
C ARG A 155 7.47 -23.65 2.80
N GLU A 156 8.08 -24.68 3.40
CA GLU A 156 8.16 -24.81 4.85
C GLU A 156 9.10 -23.76 5.46
N VAL A 157 8.73 -23.22 6.62
CA VAL A 157 9.56 -22.25 7.37
C VAL A 157 9.75 -22.76 8.78
N GLY A 158 11.01 -22.93 9.16
CA GLY A 158 11.39 -23.35 10.50
C GLY A 158 11.54 -22.15 11.41
N ARG A 159 10.89 -22.16 12.57
CA ARG A 159 10.88 -21.07 13.55
C ARG A 159 11.34 -21.58 14.91
N GLN A 160 12.42 -21.01 15.42
CA GLN A 160 12.93 -21.28 16.77
C GLN A 160 12.78 -20.00 17.60
N VAL A 161 11.93 -20.02 18.62
CA VAL A 161 11.73 -18.89 19.53
C VAL A 161 12.35 -19.22 20.87
N THR A 162 13.36 -18.43 21.26
CA THR A 162 14.00 -18.52 22.57
C THR A 162 13.57 -17.35 23.45
N LEU A 163 13.01 -17.64 24.62
CA LEU A 163 12.63 -16.67 25.64
C LEU A 163 13.65 -16.71 26.77
N THR A 164 14.38 -15.62 26.98
CA THR A 164 15.40 -15.51 28.03
C THR A 164 15.02 -14.41 28.99
N GLY A 165 14.83 -14.73 30.26
CA GLY A 165 14.30 -13.77 31.24
C GLY A 165 14.46 -14.20 32.69
N THR A 166 13.67 -13.59 33.56
CA THR A 166 13.64 -13.89 35.00
C THR A 166 12.20 -14.16 35.44
N ALA A 167 12.02 -15.19 36.25
CA ALA A 167 10.77 -15.55 36.89
C ALA A 167 10.70 -14.93 38.29
N ASP A 168 9.68 -14.11 38.53
CA ASP A 168 9.28 -13.67 39.86
C ASP A 168 8.15 -14.60 40.34
N PHE A 169 8.52 -15.59 41.14
CA PHE A 169 7.59 -16.58 41.66
C PHE A 169 6.63 -16.02 42.72
N GLU A 170 6.94 -14.86 43.34
CA GLU A 170 6.04 -14.21 44.29
C GLU A 170 4.92 -13.46 43.55
N LEU A 171 5.26 -12.75 42.48
CA LEU A 171 4.30 -12.05 41.62
C LEU A 171 3.66 -12.94 40.55
N GLY A 172 4.15 -14.17 40.38
CA GLY A 172 3.70 -15.10 39.36
C GLY A 172 3.98 -14.61 37.94
N THR A 173 5.08 -13.87 37.73
CA THR A 173 5.42 -13.29 36.42
C THR A 173 6.72 -13.86 35.86
N VAL A 174 6.79 -13.98 34.55
CA VAL A 174 8.01 -14.33 33.82
C VAL A 174 8.19 -13.31 32.70
N SER A 175 9.31 -12.61 32.69
CA SER A 175 9.53 -11.55 31.69
C SER A 175 10.99 -11.46 31.26
N GLY A 176 11.21 -10.98 30.04
CA GLY A 176 12.55 -10.85 29.50
C GLY A 176 12.59 -10.54 28.01
N SER A 177 13.67 -11.00 27.38
CA SER A 177 13.96 -10.84 25.96
C SER A 177 13.56 -12.06 25.14
N VAL A 178 13.24 -11.83 23.87
CA VAL A 178 12.92 -12.85 22.87
C VAL A 178 13.99 -12.82 21.79
N SER A 179 14.38 -14.00 21.31
CA SER A 179 15.13 -14.18 20.08
C SER A 179 14.40 -15.20 19.21
N GLN A 180 13.93 -14.77 18.05
CA GLN A 180 13.32 -15.63 17.04
C GLN A 180 14.31 -15.86 15.91
N THR A 181 14.52 -17.12 15.54
CA THR A 181 15.34 -17.52 14.40
C THR A 181 14.46 -18.18 13.34
N LEU A 182 14.53 -17.71 12.09
CA LEU A 182 13.82 -18.30 10.95
C LEU A 182 14.81 -18.97 9.98
N THR A 183 14.43 -20.16 9.53
CA THR A 183 15.22 -21.02 8.61
C THR A 183 14.32 -21.63 7.53
N GLY A 184 14.91 -22.11 6.43
CA GLY A 184 14.15 -22.69 5.30
C GLY A 184 13.64 -21.68 4.25
N LEU A 185 13.94 -20.38 4.42
CA LEU A 185 13.56 -19.32 3.48
C LEU A 185 14.61 -19.09 2.39
N THR A 186 15.82 -18.78 2.83
CA THR A 186 17.00 -18.51 1.98
C THR A 186 18.23 -19.14 2.62
N ASP A 187 19.40 -18.95 2.03
CA ASP A 187 20.68 -19.30 2.66
C ASP A 187 21.00 -18.42 3.89
N LEU A 188 20.29 -17.31 4.08
CA LEU A 188 20.41 -16.43 5.24
C LEU A 188 19.54 -16.93 6.40
N VAL A 189 20.16 -17.03 7.58
CA VAL A 189 19.44 -17.21 8.84
C VAL A 189 18.95 -15.85 9.31
N ILE A 190 17.63 -15.71 9.49
CA ILE A 190 16.99 -14.46 9.92
C ILE A 190 16.83 -14.51 11.43
N GLU A 191 17.43 -13.54 12.13
CA GLU A 191 17.29 -13.37 13.58
C GLU A 191 16.48 -12.11 13.89
N LEU A 192 15.46 -12.25 14.73
CA LEU A 192 14.56 -11.17 15.12
C LEU A 192 14.49 -11.09 16.66
N PRO A 193 14.94 -9.97 17.27
CA PRO A 193 14.81 -9.76 18.70
C PRO A 193 13.40 -9.33 19.11
N GLY A 194 13.15 -9.33 20.42
CA GLY A 194 11.89 -8.89 21.00
C GLY A 194 11.89 -8.91 22.53
N SER A 195 10.71 -8.77 23.10
CA SER A 195 10.47 -8.88 24.54
C SER A 195 9.21 -9.66 24.83
N PHE A 196 9.12 -10.24 26.02
CA PHE A 196 7.94 -10.98 26.46
C PHE A 196 7.62 -10.70 27.91
N GLN A 197 6.35 -10.84 28.24
CA GLN A 197 5.86 -10.83 29.61
C GLN A 197 4.70 -11.82 29.72
N LEU A 198 4.81 -12.71 30.70
CA LEU A 198 3.83 -13.72 31.04
C LEU A 198 3.43 -13.56 32.50
N THR A 199 2.14 -13.73 32.78
CA THR A 199 1.57 -13.70 34.13
C THR A 199 0.81 -14.99 34.36
N ARG A 200 1.00 -15.61 35.52
CA ARG A 200 0.32 -16.83 35.91
C ARG A 200 -1.16 -16.54 36.12
N GLY A 201 -2.01 -17.21 35.35
CA GLY A 201 -3.47 -17.11 35.48
C GLY A 201 -4.04 -18.08 36.50
N GLN A 202 -3.63 -19.34 36.46
CA GLN A 202 -4.21 -20.43 37.29
C GLN A 202 -3.27 -21.65 37.36
N ALA A 203 -3.75 -22.74 37.97
CA ALA A 203 -3.09 -24.06 37.90
C ALA A 203 -2.95 -24.54 36.45
N LEU A 204 -2.14 -25.58 36.21
CA LEU A 204 -1.95 -26.14 34.86
C LEU A 204 -3.30 -26.42 34.20
N ARG A 205 -3.45 -25.95 32.96
CA ARG A 205 -4.61 -26.23 32.13
C ARG A 205 -4.49 -27.63 31.55
N GLU A 206 -5.57 -28.41 31.54
CA GLU A 206 -5.58 -29.74 30.91
C GLU A 206 -5.23 -29.62 29.40
N PRO A 207 -4.27 -30.41 28.88
CA PRO A 207 -3.91 -30.38 27.46
C PRO A 207 -5.10 -30.71 26.55
N SER A 208 -5.28 -29.92 25.49
CA SER A 208 -6.25 -30.17 24.41
C SER A 208 -5.89 -31.37 23.53
N GLY A 209 -4.62 -31.78 23.51
CA GLY A 209 -4.09 -32.88 22.71
C GLY A 209 -2.59 -33.10 22.98
N SER A 210 -1.96 -33.95 22.16
CA SER A 210 -0.50 -34.14 22.21
C SER A 210 0.21 -32.98 21.53
N ALA A 211 0.97 -32.20 22.30
CA ALA A 211 1.82 -31.14 21.76
C ALA A 211 2.82 -31.70 20.73
N GLN A 212 3.01 -30.97 19.65
CA GLN A 212 3.93 -31.33 18.57
C GLN A 212 5.37 -30.96 18.94
N ASP A 213 6.31 -31.84 18.61
CA ASP A 213 7.74 -31.65 18.86
C ASP A 213 8.49 -31.53 17.54
N TYR A 214 8.90 -30.31 17.20
CA TYR A 214 9.64 -29.99 15.99
C TYR A 214 11.15 -29.89 16.19
N GLY A 215 11.66 -30.05 17.42
CA GLY A 215 13.07 -29.80 17.74
C GLY A 215 14.04 -30.67 16.94
N ALA A 216 13.64 -31.88 16.55
CA ALA A 216 14.46 -32.76 15.70
C ALA A 216 14.45 -32.39 14.21
N SER A 217 13.47 -31.59 13.78
CA SER A 217 13.31 -31.14 12.39
C SER A 217 14.05 -29.82 12.11
N LEU A 218 14.44 -29.08 13.14
CA LEU A 218 15.08 -27.77 13.03
C LEU A 218 16.61 -27.85 13.27
N PRO A 219 17.42 -26.97 12.64
CA PRO A 219 17.02 -25.95 11.66
C PRO A 219 16.68 -26.55 10.29
N LEU A 220 15.76 -25.92 9.56
CA LEU A 220 15.50 -26.31 8.17
C LEU A 220 16.68 -25.94 7.28
N SER A 221 17.01 -26.81 6.32
CA SER A 221 18.02 -26.51 5.31
C SER A 221 17.50 -25.46 4.33
N ALA A 222 18.42 -24.70 3.73
CA ALA A 222 18.07 -23.78 2.66
C ALA A 222 17.39 -24.53 1.49
N PRO A 223 16.42 -23.88 0.82
CA PRO A 223 15.75 -24.43 -0.34
C PRO A 223 16.73 -24.78 -1.46
N LYS A 224 16.49 -25.90 -2.15
CA LYS A 224 17.33 -26.31 -3.29
C LYS A 224 16.93 -25.63 -4.60
N ASP A 225 15.66 -25.26 -4.72
CA ASP A 225 15.10 -24.62 -5.90
C ASP A 225 15.09 -23.10 -5.70
N ALA A 226 15.45 -22.36 -6.75
CA ALA A 226 15.51 -20.90 -6.73
C ALA A 226 14.11 -20.30 -6.49
N PHE A 227 13.10 -20.85 -7.16
CA PHE A 227 11.68 -20.51 -7.01
C PHE A 227 10.85 -21.76 -6.67
N PRO A 228 9.64 -21.63 -6.07
CA PRO A 228 8.77 -22.78 -5.83
C PRO A 228 8.46 -23.54 -7.13
N PRO A 229 8.51 -24.88 -7.15
CA PRO A 229 8.43 -25.66 -8.40
C PRO A 229 7.08 -25.52 -9.12
N ASP A 230 6.00 -25.29 -8.39
CA ASP A 230 4.66 -25.10 -8.95
C ASP A 230 4.33 -23.62 -9.27
N LEU A 231 5.25 -22.69 -9.00
CA LEU A 231 5.00 -21.25 -9.17
C LEU A 231 4.66 -20.91 -10.62
N ASP A 232 5.45 -21.37 -11.59
CA ASP A 232 5.32 -20.98 -12.99
C ASP A 232 4.56 -21.99 -13.85
N VAL A 233 3.97 -23.01 -13.24
CA VAL A 233 3.12 -23.99 -13.94
C VAL A 233 1.91 -23.26 -14.53
N GLY A 234 1.68 -23.45 -15.84
CA GLY A 234 0.55 -22.85 -16.56
C GLY A 234 0.75 -21.37 -16.95
N ALA A 235 1.80 -20.69 -16.46
CA ALA A 235 1.98 -19.24 -16.65
C ALA A 235 2.01 -18.79 -18.11
N CYS A 236 2.42 -19.67 -19.05
CA CYS A 236 2.51 -19.39 -20.48
C CYS A 236 1.63 -20.31 -21.35
N GLU A 237 0.56 -20.92 -20.82
CA GLU A 237 -0.29 -21.88 -21.55
C GLU A 237 -0.91 -21.32 -22.84
N ASN A 238 -1.16 -20.00 -22.89
CA ASN A 238 -1.77 -19.32 -24.03
C ASN A 238 -0.78 -18.49 -24.89
N LEU A 239 0.53 -18.66 -24.67
CA LEU A 239 1.56 -17.93 -25.40
C LEU A 239 1.57 -18.33 -26.89
N GLY A 240 1.51 -17.35 -27.76
CA GLY A 240 1.46 -17.54 -29.21
C GLY A 240 0.07 -17.92 -29.74
N THR A 241 -0.96 -17.98 -28.88
CA THR A 241 -2.37 -18.20 -29.28
C THR A 241 -3.27 -17.05 -28.89
N THR A 242 -3.24 -16.61 -27.63
CA THR A 242 -4.11 -15.52 -27.12
C THR A 242 -3.32 -14.22 -27.01
N PHE A 243 -2.11 -14.30 -26.45
CA PHE A 243 -1.14 -13.21 -26.37
C PHE A 243 0.20 -13.67 -26.96
N GLY A 244 1.14 -12.75 -27.19
CA GLY A 244 2.39 -13.09 -27.88
C GLY A 244 2.23 -13.38 -29.37
N THR A 245 1.11 -12.99 -29.99
CA THR A 245 0.80 -13.21 -31.41
C THR A 245 1.14 -11.99 -32.26
N ALA A 246 1.06 -12.12 -33.59
CA ALA A 246 1.13 -10.97 -34.47
C ALA A 246 0.02 -9.94 -34.17
N GLU A 247 -1.19 -10.35 -33.78
CA GLU A 247 -2.27 -9.38 -33.47
C GLU A 247 -2.02 -8.62 -32.16
N THR A 248 -1.44 -9.27 -31.16
CA THR A 248 -1.18 -8.67 -29.85
C THR A 248 0.20 -8.01 -29.74
N MET A 249 1.13 -8.24 -30.69
CA MET A 249 2.48 -7.70 -30.69
C MET A 249 2.91 -7.03 -32.01
N ASP A 250 2.01 -6.84 -32.99
CA ASP A 250 2.29 -6.46 -34.40
C ASP A 250 3.22 -5.24 -34.54
N ALA A 251 3.24 -4.40 -33.51
CA ALA A 251 4.03 -3.20 -33.43
C ALA A 251 5.44 -3.42 -32.80
N MET A 252 5.61 -4.23 -31.76
CA MET A 252 6.65 -3.92 -30.77
C MET A 252 7.80 -4.92 -30.62
N GLY A 253 7.70 -6.12 -31.19
CA GLY A 253 8.74 -7.13 -30.98
C GLY A 253 8.65 -8.31 -31.94
N PRO A 254 9.72 -9.12 -32.03
CA PRO A 254 9.77 -10.18 -33.00
C PRO A 254 8.96 -11.38 -32.48
N VAL A 255 7.77 -11.57 -33.05
CA VAL A 255 6.83 -12.68 -32.80
C VAL A 255 7.51 -14.05 -32.92
N ALA A 256 8.62 -14.13 -33.67
CA ALA A 256 9.39 -15.36 -33.85
C ALA A 256 10.01 -15.87 -32.53
N GLU A 257 10.40 -14.98 -31.63
CA GLU A 257 11.03 -15.29 -30.33
C GLU A 257 9.97 -15.81 -29.36
N CYS A 258 8.77 -15.22 -29.36
CA CYS A 258 7.63 -15.79 -28.61
C CYS A 258 7.14 -17.11 -29.22
N ALA A 259 7.18 -17.26 -30.54
CA ALA A 259 6.89 -18.54 -31.19
C ALA A 259 7.91 -19.63 -30.82
N ALA A 260 9.17 -19.27 -30.55
CA ALA A 260 10.18 -20.21 -30.04
C ALA A 260 9.88 -20.69 -28.62
N CYS A 261 9.14 -19.92 -27.83
CA CYS A 261 8.67 -20.25 -26.49
C CYS A 261 7.21 -20.78 -26.46
N ALA A 262 6.54 -20.98 -27.61
CA ALA A 262 5.13 -21.40 -27.66
C ALA A 262 4.86 -22.83 -27.11
N GLY A 263 5.91 -23.61 -26.83
CA GLY A 263 5.82 -24.92 -26.18
C GLY A 263 5.82 -24.87 -24.64
N GLY A 264 5.84 -23.67 -24.04
CA GLY A 264 5.98 -23.44 -22.60
C GLY A 264 7.30 -22.75 -22.24
N LEU A 265 7.75 -22.89 -20.99
CA LEU A 265 8.91 -22.17 -20.46
C LEU A 265 10.29 -22.67 -20.98
N ASP A 266 10.31 -23.74 -21.78
CA ASP A 266 11.53 -24.37 -22.28
C ASP A 266 11.98 -23.76 -23.63
N CYS A 267 12.49 -22.53 -23.59
CA CYS A 267 13.16 -21.88 -24.72
C CYS A 267 14.56 -21.36 -24.33
N SER A 268 15.33 -20.84 -25.30
CA SER A 268 16.69 -20.36 -24.99
C SER A 268 16.62 -19.09 -24.12
N PRO A 269 17.61 -18.82 -23.23
CA PRO A 269 17.58 -17.63 -22.38
C PRO A 269 17.45 -16.30 -23.14
N ASN A 270 17.98 -16.23 -24.37
CA ASN A 270 17.86 -15.04 -25.21
C ASN A 270 16.45 -14.88 -25.82
N ASP A 271 15.85 -15.98 -26.28
CA ASP A 271 14.48 -15.96 -26.82
C ASP A 271 13.48 -15.65 -25.70
N ALA A 272 13.68 -16.25 -24.51
CA ALA A 272 12.91 -15.96 -23.31
C ALA A 272 12.98 -14.48 -22.93
N LYS A 273 14.19 -13.90 -22.90
CA LYS A 273 14.38 -12.47 -22.63
C LYS A 273 13.68 -11.59 -23.68
N ALA A 274 13.90 -11.87 -24.97
CA ALA A 274 13.35 -11.05 -26.04
C ALA A 274 11.81 -11.13 -26.10
N CYS A 275 11.24 -12.32 -25.92
CA CYS A 275 9.80 -12.49 -25.82
C CYS A 275 9.24 -11.78 -24.57
N ALA A 276 9.86 -11.98 -23.40
CA ALA A 276 9.40 -11.33 -22.16
C ALA A 276 9.33 -9.81 -22.29
N MET A 277 10.38 -9.16 -22.83
CA MET A 277 10.36 -7.71 -23.03
C MET A 277 9.28 -7.27 -24.03
N GLY A 278 9.09 -8.02 -25.12
CA GLY A 278 8.01 -7.73 -26.06
C GLY A 278 6.61 -7.91 -25.45
N LEU A 279 6.44 -8.86 -24.54
CA LEU A 279 5.18 -9.06 -23.81
C LEU A 279 4.91 -7.93 -22.81
N LEU A 280 5.93 -7.44 -22.09
CA LEU A 280 5.79 -6.28 -21.21
C LEU A 280 5.40 -5.03 -22.00
N ASP A 281 6.10 -4.75 -23.10
CA ASP A 281 5.84 -3.59 -23.96
C ASP A 281 4.40 -3.60 -24.55
N ALA A 282 3.86 -4.78 -24.84
CA ALA A 282 2.50 -4.95 -25.37
C ALA A 282 1.43 -5.00 -24.28
N GLY A 283 1.72 -5.63 -23.14
CA GLY A 283 0.77 -6.03 -22.12
C GLY A 283 0.80 -5.20 -20.84
N PHE A 284 1.74 -4.28 -20.66
CA PHE A 284 1.86 -3.50 -19.43
C PHE A 284 2.27 -2.06 -19.71
N LEU A 285 1.27 -1.19 -19.77
CA LEU A 285 1.50 0.24 -20.01
C LEU A 285 1.39 1.09 -18.75
N LEU A 286 0.96 0.58 -17.60
CA LEU A 286 0.77 1.40 -16.39
C LEU A 286 2.04 2.13 -15.92
N ASP A 287 3.23 1.57 -16.18
CA ASP A 287 4.52 2.14 -15.80
C ASP A 287 5.26 2.83 -16.99
N ASP A 288 4.67 2.82 -18.20
CA ASP A 288 5.29 3.45 -19.38
C ASP A 288 4.92 4.94 -19.44
N PRO A 289 5.89 5.88 -19.43
CA PRO A 289 5.70 7.34 -19.57
C PRO A 289 4.99 7.80 -20.86
N THR A 290 4.42 6.87 -21.61
CA THR A 290 3.63 7.06 -22.82
C THR A 290 2.18 6.58 -22.70
N VAL A 291 1.63 6.27 -21.51
CA VAL A 291 0.19 5.95 -21.32
C VAL A 291 -0.70 6.99 -22.01
N LEU A 292 -0.31 8.26 -21.91
CA LEU A 292 -1.04 9.39 -22.51
C LEU A 292 -0.67 9.67 -23.98
N SER A 293 0.29 8.95 -24.57
CA SER A 293 0.88 9.26 -25.88
C SER A 293 0.99 8.10 -26.87
N SER A 294 0.63 6.88 -26.48
CA SER A 294 0.76 5.68 -27.31
C SER A 294 -0.58 4.97 -27.55
N ALA A 295 -0.55 4.03 -28.50
CA ALA A 295 -1.64 3.40 -29.22
C ALA A 295 -2.91 2.95 -28.46
N ALA A 296 -2.88 2.82 -27.13
CA ALA A 296 -4.05 2.45 -26.32
C ALA A 296 -5.14 3.54 -26.30
N LEU A 297 -4.75 4.81 -26.48
CA LEU A 297 -5.65 5.97 -26.51
C LEU A 297 -6.03 6.38 -27.93
N VAL A 298 -5.73 5.54 -28.93
CA VAL A 298 -5.79 5.96 -30.33
C VAL A 298 -6.76 5.08 -31.08
N GLY A 299 -7.98 5.61 -31.22
CA GLY A 299 -9.06 4.95 -31.94
C GLY A 299 -8.69 4.65 -33.39
N ALA A 300 -9.43 3.75 -34.02
CA ALA A 300 -9.24 3.34 -35.40
C ALA A 300 -9.26 4.55 -36.35
N GLY A 301 -8.08 5.09 -36.69
CA GLY A 301 -7.94 6.33 -37.46
C GLY A 301 -6.88 7.32 -36.96
N GLY A 302 -6.21 7.05 -35.84
CA GLY A 302 -5.08 7.87 -35.37
C GLY A 302 -5.48 9.02 -34.43
N GLN A 303 -6.77 9.17 -34.10
CA GLN A 303 -7.25 10.20 -33.18
C GLN A 303 -6.91 9.84 -31.73
N VAL A 304 -6.36 10.80 -30.96
CA VAL A 304 -6.23 10.66 -29.51
C VAL A 304 -7.61 10.76 -28.88
N GLU A 305 -8.18 9.61 -28.55
CA GLU A 305 -9.37 9.50 -27.72
C GLU A 305 -8.93 9.50 -26.25
N PRO A 306 -9.53 10.35 -25.39
CA PRO A 306 -9.22 10.29 -23.98
C PRO A 306 -9.50 8.88 -23.46
N PRO A 307 -8.74 8.39 -22.46
CA PRO A 307 -9.24 7.28 -21.67
C PRO A 307 -10.65 7.67 -21.20
N ASP A 308 -11.63 6.85 -21.57
CA ASP A 308 -12.98 6.94 -20.99
C ASP A 308 -12.84 6.89 -19.46
N VAL A 309 -13.82 7.39 -18.71
CA VAL A 309 -13.99 7.00 -17.30
C VAL A 309 -13.98 5.47 -17.18
N ASP A 310 -14.46 4.77 -18.23
CA ASP A 310 -14.38 3.31 -18.36
C ASP A 310 -12.97 2.76 -18.68
N PHE A 311 -11.95 3.57 -18.98
CA PHE A 311 -10.59 3.07 -19.30
C PHE A 311 -9.91 2.47 -18.07
N TRP A 312 -9.95 3.15 -16.93
CA TRP A 312 -9.42 2.57 -15.69
C TRP A 312 -10.21 1.32 -15.29
N ALA A 313 -11.53 1.34 -15.50
CA ALA A 313 -12.38 0.17 -15.30
C ALA A 313 -12.00 -0.98 -16.26
N GLN A 314 -11.57 -0.69 -17.49
CA GLN A 314 -11.03 -1.69 -18.43
C GLN A 314 -9.67 -2.24 -17.95
N CYS A 315 -8.76 -1.39 -17.47
CA CYS A 315 -7.45 -1.81 -16.96
C CYS A 315 -7.55 -2.72 -15.72
N THR A 316 -8.58 -2.50 -14.90
CA THR A 316 -8.81 -3.21 -13.63
C THR A 316 -9.88 -4.30 -13.74
N SER A 317 -10.41 -4.50 -14.96
CA SER A 317 -11.42 -5.50 -15.30
C SER A 317 -10.87 -6.93 -15.17
N ASP A 318 -11.75 -7.85 -14.82
CA ASP A 318 -11.52 -9.30 -14.84
C ASP A 318 -11.82 -9.95 -16.21
N GLY A 319 -12.24 -9.14 -17.19
CA GLY A 319 -12.44 -9.58 -18.58
C GLY A 319 -11.14 -9.73 -19.37
N ALA A 320 -11.25 -10.31 -20.58
CA ALA A 320 -10.12 -10.41 -21.50
C ALA A 320 -9.61 -9.01 -21.91
N PRO A 321 -8.28 -8.80 -21.96
CA PRO A 321 -7.71 -7.53 -22.33
C PRO A 321 -8.07 -7.16 -23.76
N THR A 322 -8.40 -5.90 -23.99
CA THR A 322 -8.66 -5.39 -25.34
C THR A 322 -7.38 -4.78 -25.89
N TYR A 323 -6.86 -5.38 -26.97
CA TYR A 323 -5.68 -4.89 -27.66
C TYR A 323 -6.05 -3.90 -28.76
N VAL A 324 -5.40 -2.73 -28.75
CA VAL A 324 -5.52 -1.70 -29.78
C VAL A 324 -4.14 -1.47 -30.37
N ASN A 325 -3.98 -1.82 -31.66
CA ASN A 325 -2.71 -1.80 -32.39
C ASN A 325 -1.57 -2.57 -31.68
N GLY A 326 -1.87 -3.77 -31.17
CA GLY A 326 -0.86 -4.62 -30.51
C GLY A 326 -0.41 -4.11 -29.14
N ARG A 327 -1.23 -3.31 -28.45
CA ARG A 327 -1.02 -2.93 -27.04
C ARG A 327 -2.32 -2.97 -26.24
N THR A 328 -2.21 -3.15 -24.93
CA THR A 328 -3.32 -3.01 -23.99
C THR A 328 -2.85 -2.38 -22.69
N CYS A 329 -3.79 -1.92 -21.85
CA CYS A 329 -3.46 -1.26 -20.59
C CYS A 329 -2.76 -2.22 -19.63
N VAL A 330 -3.41 -3.36 -19.37
CA VAL A 330 -2.86 -4.46 -18.57
C VAL A 330 -3.36 -5.79 -19.16
N ASP A 331 -2.44 -6.68 -19.50
CA ASP A 331 -2.65 -8.10 -19.74
C ASP A 331 -1.90 -8.88 -18.67
N ARG A 332 -2.66 -9.36 -17.68
CA ARG A 332 -2.12 -10.11 -16.54
C ARG A 332 -1.44 -11.41 -16.98
N GLU A 333 -1.98 -12.11 -17.99
CA GLU A 333 -1.39 -13.38 -18.47
C GLU A 333 -0.07 -13.11 -19.19
N ALA A 334 -0.01 -12.06 -20.02
CA ALA A 334 1.21 -11.70 -20.74
C ALA A 334 2.35 -11.30 -19.79
N VAL A 335 2.07 -10.49 -18.77
CA VAL A 335 3.09 -10.08 -17.79
C VAL A 335 3.53 -11.25 -16.91
N THR A 336 2.57 -12.07 -16.47
CA THR A 336 2.85 -13.28 -15.69
C THR A 336 3.77 -14.24 -16.47
N CYS A 337 3.50 -14.42 -17.76
CA CYS A 337 4.34 -15.23 -18.65
C CYS A 337 5.72 -14.59 -18.86
N ALA A 338 5.82 -13.27 -19.04
CA ALA A 338 7.10 -12.56 -19.18
C ALA A 338 8.01 -12.77 -17.96
N ALA A 339 7.44 -12.67 -16.76
CA ALA A 339 8.17 -12.90 -15.52
C ALA A 339 8.56 -14.38 -15.35
N ALA A 340 7.68 -15.33 -15.69
CA ALA A 340 7.98 -16.76 -15.67
C ALA A 340 9.10 -17.15 -16.65
N LEU A 341 9.10 -16.60 -17.87
CA LEU A 341 10.14 -16.83 -18.88
C LEU A 341 11.51 -16.38 -18.40
N THR A 342 11.60 -15.20 -17.79
CA THR A 342 12.88 -14.66 -17.28
C THR A 342 13.37 -15.41 -16.04
N ARG A 343 12.48 -15.80 -15.11
CA ARG A 343 12.83 -16.68 -13.97
C ARG A 343 13.38 -18.02 -14.43
N ARG A 344 12.65 -18.71 -15.32
CA ARG A 344 13.09 -20.01 -15.84
C ARG A 344 14.42 -19.91 -16.57
N ALA A 345 14.61 -18.87 -17.37
CA ALA A 345 15.86 -18.63 -18.06
C ALA A 345 17.03 -18.32 -17.09
N ALA A 346 16.77 -17.67 -15.94
CA ALA A 346 17.77 -17.45 -14.90
C ALA A 346 18.28 -18.77 -14.29
N GLU A 347 17.38 -19.72 -14.03
CA GLU A 347 17.71 -21.04 -13.48
C GLU A 347 18.57 -21.89 -14.43
N LEU A 348 18.35 -21.76 -15.75
CA LEU A 348 19.04 -22.57 -16.77
C LEU A 348 20.48 -22.13 -17.08
N GLY A 349 20.90 -20.94 -16.63
CA GLY A 349 22.30 -20.50 -16.65
C GLY A 349 22.75 -19.59 -17.82
N ALA A 350 23.85 -18.88 -17.57
CA ALA A 350 24.28 -17.57 -18.08
C ALA A 350 23.98 -17.19 -19.56
N PRO A 351 23.14 -16.16 -19.80
CA PRO A 351 23.11 -15.42 -21.06
C PRO A 351 24.44 -14.68 -21.30
N MET A 352 24.69 -14.25 -22.55
CA MET A 352 25.96 -13.58 -22.93
C MET A 352 26.28 -12.33 -22.09
N ASP A 353 25.26 -11.70 -21.49
CA ASP A 353 25.37 -10.56 -20.58
C ASP A 353 24.50 -10.80 -19.32
N PRO A 354 25.08 -11.35 -18.24
CA PRO A 354 24.35 -11.68 -17.01
C PRO A 354 23.70 -10.45 -16.35
N LYS A 355 24.34 -9.28 -16.42
CA LYS A 355 23.83 -8.06 -15.80
C LYS A 355 22.64 -7.51 -16.56
N ALA A 356 22.74 -7.41 -17.89
CA ALA A 356 21.62 -6.97 -18.72
C ALA A 356 20.46 -7.97 -18.75
N PHE A 357 20.71 -9.23 -18.43
CA PHE A 357 19.65 -10.21 -18.22
C PHE A 357 19.01 -10.06 -16.84
N GLY A 358 19.80 -9.93 -15.77
CA GLY A 358 19.31 -9.66 -14.43
C GLY A 358 18.40 -8.43 -14.38
N GLY A 359 18.78 -7.35 -15.06
CA GLY A 359 17.93 -6.16 -15.22
C GLY A 359 16.58 -6.47 -15.88
N ALA A 360 16.57 -7.22 -16.98
CA ALA A 360 15.33 -7.60 -17.68
C ALA A 360 14.44 -8.55 -16.84
N ALA A 361 15.06 -9.42 -16.03
CA ALA A 361 14.34 -10.28 -15.10
C ALA A 361 13.70 -9.46 -13.97
N LEU A 362 14.42 -8.48 -13.41
CA LEU A 362 13.85 -7.53 -12.46
C LEU A 362 12.72 -6.71 -13.07
N ASP A 363 12.89 -6.18 -14.28
CA ASP A 363 11.84 -5.41 -14.98
C ASP A 363 10.54 -6.24 -15.12
N ALA A 364 10.66 -7.52 -15.48
CA ALA A 364 9.50 -8.42 -15.59
C ALA A 364 8.85 -8.75 -14.24
N MET A 365 9.65 -9.00 -13.20
CA MET A 365 9.13 -9.26 -11.84
C MET A 365 8.49 -8.02 -11.24
N MET A 366 9.07 -6.84 -11.47
CA MET A 366 8.54 -5.58 -10.97
C MET A 366 7.26 -5.21 -11.68
N ALA A 367 7.13 -5.46 -12.99
CA ALA A 367 5.86 -5.31 -13.69
C ALA A 367 4.75 -6.20 -13.08
N GLU A 368 5.06 -7.47 -12.80
CA GLU A 368 4.14 -8.41 -12.14
C GLU A 368 3.73 -7.91 -10.73
N ALA A 369 4.71 -7.41 -9.96
CA ALA A 369 4.51 -6.85 -8.62
C ALA A 369 3.73 -5.51 -8.63
N SER A 370 4.02 -4.62 -9.59
CA SER A 370 3.32 -3.35 -9.81
C SER A 370 1.85 -3.60 -10.14
N ILE A 371 1.54 -4.56 -11.04
CA ILE A 371 0.16 -4.97 -11.32
C ILE A 371 -0.53 -5.46 -10.04
N GLY A 372 0.11 -6.38 -9.30
CA GLY A 372 -0.46 -6.93 -8.07
C GLY A 372 -0.73 -5.87 -7.00
N THR A 373 0.17 -4.89 -6.92
CA THR A 373 0.06 -3.72 -6.05
C THR A 373 -1.11 -2.82 -6.46
N VAL A 374 -1.09 -2.32 -7.69
CA VAL A 374 -2.01 -1.31 -8.21
C VAL A 374 -3.43 -1.86 -8.39
N ILE A 375 -3.58 -2.98 -9.09
CA ILE A 375 -4.91 -3.60 -9.28
C ILE A 375 -5.41 -4.16 -7.95
N GLY A 376 -4.54 -4.77 -7.14
CA GLY A 376 -4.94 -5.20 -5.79
C GLY A 376 -5.43 -4.03 -4.93
N MET A 377 -4.84 -2.83 -5.10
CA MET A 377 -5.28 -1.62 -4.39
C MET A 377 -6.69 -1.22 -4.83
N GLN A 378 -6.95 -1.23 -6.14
CA GLN A 378 -8.28 -0.98 -6.67
C GLN A 378 -9.29 -2.00 -6.12
N LYS A 379 -8.98 -3.30 -6.13
CA LYS A 379 -9.86 -4.32 -5.56
C LYS A 379 -10.10 -4.12 -4.06
N MET A 380 -9.13 -3.64 -3.29
CA MET A 380 -9.36 -3.25 -1.90
C MET A 380 -10.29 -2.04 -1.77
N VAL A 381 -10.17 -1.04 -2.65
CA VAL A 381 -11.09 0.11 -2.72
C VAL A 381 -12.50 -0.39 -3.06
N ASP A 382 -12.64 -1.24 -4.07
CA ASP A 382 -13.92 -1.86 -4.46
C ASP A 382 -14.53 -2.64 -3.29
N ALA A 383 -13.72 -3.40 -2.54
CA ALA A 383 -14.18 -4.12 -1.36
C ALA A 383 -14.71 -3.19 -0.26
N VAL A 384 -14.00 -2.11 0.05
CA VAL A 384 -14.43 -1.15 1.07
C VAL A 384 -15.76 -0.50 0.69
N PHE A 385 -15.97 -0.20 -0.59
CA PHE A 385 -17.13 0.54 -1.07
C PHE A 385 -18.25 -0.33 -1.64
N ALA A 386 -18.08 -1.67 -1.67
CA ALA A 386 -19.06 -2.62 -2.22
C ALA A 386 -20.47 -2.44 -1.64
N PHE A 387 -20.59 -2.02 -0.37
CA PHE A 387 -21.87 -1.79 0.28
C PHE A 387 -22.65 -0.57 -0.25
N GLN A 388 -21.97 0.40 -0.90
CA GLN A 388 -22.62 1.59 -1.46
C GLN A 388 -23.18 1.34 -2.88
N GLU A 389 -22.56 0.45 -3.64
CA GLU A 389 -22.82 0.30 -5.09
C GLU A 389 -24.06 -0.55 -5.40
N GLY A 390 -24.82 -0.95 -4.38
CA GLY A 390 -26.04 -1.72 -4.54
C GLY A 390 -25.80 -3.04 -5.29
N ALA A 391 -24.63 -3.66 -5.06
CA ALA A 391 -24.27 -4.95 -5.63
C ALA A 391 -25.48 -5.89 -5.50
N LEU A 392 -25.97 -6.37 -6.63
CA LEU A 392 -27.14 -7.25 -6.74
C LEU A 392 -26.81 -8.60 -6.07
N GLY A 393 -26.81 -8.69 -4.74
CA GLY A 393 -26.40 -9.88 -4.00
C GLY A 393 -26.11 -9.64 -2.52
N ASP A 394 -25.50 -10.63 -1.86
CA ASP A 394 -24.96 -10.53 -0.50
C ASP A 394 -23.70 -9.64 -0.52
N VAL A 395 -23.80 -8.45 0.08
CA VAL A 395 -22.72 -7.45 0.14
C VAL A 395 -21.45 -8.05 0.75
N LEU A 396 -21.56 -8.90 1.76
CA LEU A 396 -20.41 -9.56 2.38
C LEU A 396 -19.66 -10.44 1.37
N THR A 397 -20.39 -11.23 0.58
CA THR A 397 -19.79 -12.07 -0.46
C THR A 397 -19.02 -11.20 -1.47
N ALA A 398 -19.55 -10.03 -1.85
CA ALA A 398 -18.85 -9.11 -2.73
C ALA A 398 -17.58 -8.52 -2.08
N GLU A 399 -17.65 -8.06 -0.83
CA GLU A 399 -16.49 -7.55 -0.07
C GLU A 399 -15.38 -8.61 -0.01
N LEU A 400 -15.72 -9.85 0.33
CA LEU A 400 -14.76 -10.95 0.42
C LEU A 400 -14.18 -11.32 -0.95
N THR A 401 -15.00 -11.40 -2.00
CA THR A 401 -14.54 -11.73 -3.36
C THR A 401 -13.50 -10.72 -3.87
N TYR A 402 -13.72 -9.43 -3.63
CA TYR A 402 -12.76 -8.40 -4.01
C TYR A 402 -11.47 -8.47 -3.20
N LEU A 403 -11.54 -8.74 -1.89
CA LEU A 403 -10.36 -8.92 -1.05
C LEU A 403 -9.57 -10.19 -1.41
N GLU A 404 -10.25 -11.28 -1.75
CA GLU A 404 -9.63 -12.52 -2.26
C GLU A 404 -8.93 -12.26 -3.60
N SER A 405 -9.60 -11.55 -4.51
CA SER A 405 -8.98 -11.14 -5.78
C SER A 405 -7.73 -10.28 -5.54
N ALA A 406 -7.76 -9.38 -4.55
CA ALA A 406 -6.59 -8.58 -4.17
C ALA A 406 -5.47 -9.42 -3.56
N LEU A 407 -5.78 -10.44 -2.75
CA LEU A 407 -4.80 -11.38 -2.21
C LEU A 407 -4.16 -12.21 -3.31
N ASP A 408 -4.95 -12.76 -4.24
CA ASP A 408 -4.46 -13.59 -5.34
C ASP A 408 -3.49 -12.82 -6.24
N LEU A 409 -3.83 -11.56 -6.56
CA LEU A 409 -2.98 -10.66 -7.33
C LEU A 409 -1.62 -10.37 -6.67
N ARG A 410 -1.51 -10.50 -5.35
CA ARG A 410 -0.30 -10.17 -4.56
C ARG A 410 0.49 -11.39 -4.12
N THR A 411 -0.18 -12.53 -3.96
CA THR A 411 0.43 -13.75 -3.41
C THR A 411 1.55 -14.28 -4.30
N ARG A 412 1.35 -14.28 -5.62
CA ARG A 412 2.37 -14.73 -6.58
C ARG A 412 3.60 -13.83 -6.62
N PRO A 413 3.50 -12.50 -6.81
CA PRO A 413 4.67 -11.61 -6.72
C PRO A 413 5.35 -11.67 -5.34
N LEU A 414 4.61 -11.87 -4.25
CA LEU A 414 5.19 -12.08 -2.92
C LEU A 414 6.02 -13.37 -2.83
N MET A 415 5.51 -14.48 -3.36
CA MET A 415 6.25 -15.75 -3.45
C MET A 415 7.57 -15.58 -4.21
N VAL A 416 7.57 -14.77 -5.28
CA VAL A 416 8.78 -14.42 -6.04
C VAL A 416 9.74 -13.62 -5.15
N ALA A 417 9.28 -12.51 -4.57
CA ALA A 417 10.11 -11.61 -3.79
C ALA A 417 10.68 -12.24 -2.50
N ALA A 418 10.02 -13.28 -1.98
CA ALA A 418 10.47 -14.04 -0.81
C ALA A 418 11.38 -15.25 -1.13
N SER A 419 11.69 -15.49 -2.41
CA SER A 419 12.45 -16.66 -2.85
C SER A 419 13.97 -16.42 -2.91
N PRO A 420 14.80 -17.46 -2.76
CA PRO A 420 16.25 -17.37 -2.98
C PRO A 420 16.60 -16.84 -4.38
N GLY A 421 15.84 -17.24 -5.40
CA GLY A 421 16.07 -16.82 -6.78
C GLY A 421 15.93 -15.31 -7.00
N PHE A 422 15.13 -14.62 -6.19
CA PHE A 422 15.07 -13.16 -6.22
C PHE A 422 16.39 -12.55 -5.72
N LEU A 423 16.96 -13.06 -4.61
CA LEU A 423 18.27 -12.61 -4.12
C LEU A 423 19.38 -12.92 -5.14
N ASP A 424 19.35 -14.09 -5.77
CA ASP A 424 20.30 -14.45 -6.83
C ASP A 424 20.27 -13.45 -8.00
N ILE A 425 19.08 -12.98 -8.38
CA ILE A 425 18.91 -12.00 -9.46
C ILE A 425 19.37 -10.61 -9.04
N LEU A 426 19.11 -10.19 -7.79
CA LEU A 426 19.68 -8.95 -7.25
C LEU A 426 21.22 -9.00 -7.28
N ASP A 427 21.81 -10.14 -6.93
CA ASP A 427 23.26 -10.36 -6.98
C ASP A 427 23.82 -10.33 -8.41
N LEU A 428 23.08 -10.83 -9.41
CA LEU A 428 23.46 -10.74 -10.83
C LEU A 428 23.56 -9.28 -11.33
N VAL A 429 22.70 -8.39 -10.83
CA VAL A 429 22.72 -6.96 -11.18
C VAL A 429 23.78 -6.21 -10.36
N GLY A 430 23.89 -6.54 -9.08
CA GLY A 430 24.85 -5.99 -8.13
C GLY A 430 24.36 -4.72 -7.41
N LYS A 431 24.70 -4.61 -6.11
CA LYS A 431 24.26 -3.54 -5.20
C LYS A 431 24.48 -2.11 -5.74
N GLN A 432 25.59 -1.85 -6.42
CA GLN A 432 25.88 -0.50 -6.96
C GLN A 432 24.87 -0.07 -8.03
N ASP A 433 24.47 -0.98 -8.91
CA ASP A 433 23.54 -0.67 -9.99
C ASP A 433 22.09 -0.67 -9.52
N LEU A 434 21.74 -1.55 -8.58
CA LEU A 434 20.44 -1.55 -7.92
C LEU A 434 20.14 -0.21 -7.23
N LEU A 435 21.05 0.26 -6.36
CA LEU A 435 20.86 1.51 -5.63
C LEU A 435 21.18 2.76 -6.46
N GLY A 436 22.10 2.65 -7.42
CA GLY A 436 22.57 3.78 -8.21
C GLY A 436 21.82 4.00 -9.51
N ALA A 437 21.84 3.02 -10.41
CA ALA A 437 21.27 3.14 -11.75
C ALA A 437 19.76 2.89 -11.77
N ARG A 438 19.28 1.98 -10.94
CA ARG A 438 17.86 1.62 -10.79
C ARG A 438 17.18 2.32 -9.60
N GLY A 439 17.96 2.98 -8.74
CA GLY A 439 17.46 3.86 -7.69
C GLY A 439 16.75 3.17 -6.53
N GLY A 440 16.92 1.86 -6.34
CA GLY A 440 16.27 1.10 -5.25
C GLY A 440 14.84 0.62 -5.54
N ALA A 441 14.24 1.03 -6.67
CA ALA A 441 12.84 0.77 -7.00
C ALA A 441 12.45 -0.73 -6.96
N ASP A 442 13.38 -1.64 -7.28
CA ASP A 442 13.11 -3.08 -7.25
C ASP A 442 12.83 -3.60 -5.83
N LEU A 443 13.57 -3.08 -4.85
CA LEU A 443 13.43 -3.44 -3.44
C LEU A 443 12.20 -2.77 -2.82
N GLU A 444 11.95 -1.51 -3.18
CA GLU A 444 10.75 -0.76 -2.80
C GLU A 444 9.48 -1.49 -3.25
N THR A 445 9.40 -1.86 -4.53
CA THR A 445 8.24 -2.57 -5.08
C THR A 445 8.05 -3.95 -4.44
N GLY A 446 9.14 -4.67 -4.16
CA GLY A 446 9.07 -5.93 -3.41
C GLY A 446 8.51 -5.77 -2.00
N LEU A 447 8.97 -4.74 -1.25
CA LEU A 447 8.46 -4.42 0.08
C LEU A 447 7.00 -3.95 0.02
N ALA A 448 6.64 -3.16 -1.00
CA ALA A 448 5.29 -2.68 -1.23
C ALA A 448 4.30 -3.84 -1.43
N VAL A 449 4.64 -4.85 -2.24
CA VAL A 449 3.80 -6.05 -2.39
C VAL A 449 3.61 -6.76 -1.05
N ALA A 450 4.68 -6.91 -0.27
CA ALA A 450 4.63 -7.65 0.99
C ALA A 450 3.79 -6.96 2.07
N THR A 451 3.99 -5.65 2.24
CA THR A 451 3.21 -4.82 3.19
C THR A 451 1.74 -4.74 2.76
N GLN A 452 1.48 -4.60 1.47
CA GLN A 452 0.11 -4.54 0.94
C GLN A 452 -0.61 -5.88 1.02
N TRP A 453 0.08 -7.00 0.81
CA TRP A 453 -0.48 -8.34 1.06
C TRP A 453 -0.88 -8.50 2.52
N ALA A 454 -0.01 -8.09 3.46
CA ALA A 454 -0.29 -8.17 4.89
C ALA A 454 -1.54 -7.36 5.27
N ASP A 455 -1.67 -6.18 4.67
CA ASP A 455 -2.81 -5.30 4.87
C ASP A 455 -4.12 -5.88 4.33
N THR A 456 -4.10 -6.43 3.11
CA THR A 456 -5.28 -7.11 2.54
C THR A 456 -5.68 -8.29 3.39
N LEU A 457 -4.73 -9.08 3.88
CA LEU A 457 -5.01 -10.26 4.70
C LEU A 457 -5.63 -9.86 6.04
N GLY A 458 -5.10 -8.82 6.69
CA GLY A 458 -5.69 -8.25 7.91
C GLY A 458 -7.11 -7.74 7.67
N LEU A 459 -7.35 -7.09 6.53
CA LEU A 459 -8.67 -6.57 6.17
C LEU A 459 -9.67 -7.70 5.86
N TRP A 460 -9.26 -8.69 5.09
CA TRP A 460 -10.04 -9.87 4.77
C TRP A 460 -10.43 -10.63 6.03
N MET A 461 -9.47 -10.89 6.93
CA MET A 461 -9.75 -11.53 8.22
C MET A 461 -10.74 -10.73 9.06
N ARG A 462 -10.63 -9.40 9.08
CA ARG A 462 -11.55 -8.53 9.81
C ARG A 462 -12.99 -8.62 9.27
N VAL A 463 -13.15 -8.65 7.95
CA VAL A 463 -14.47 -8.76 7.29
C VAL A 463 -15.05 -10.16 7.49
N ARG A 464 -14.27 -11.21 7.24
CA ARG A 464 -14.67 -12.61 7.42
C ARG A 464 -15.00 -12.95 8.87
N SER A 465 -14.28 -12.40 9.84
CA SER A 465 -14.58 -12.66 11.26
C SER A 465 -15.89 -12.02 11.73
N ARG A 466 -16.52 -11.13 10.94
CA ARG A 466 -17.80 -10.51 11.29
C ARG A 466 -18.99 -11.38 10.87
N SER A 467 -18.81 -12.24 9.88
CA SER A 467 -19.88 -13.08 9.35
C SER A 467 -20.11 -14.36 10.15
N GLU A 468 -19.20 -14.68 11.06
CA GLU A 468 -19.22 -15.88 11.88
C GLU A 468 -19.44 -15.55 13.36
N THR A 469 -20.03 -16.49 14.10
CA THR A 469 -20.10 -16.45 15.56
C THR A 469 -18.75 -16.89 16.15
N GLY A 470 -18.39 -16.42 17.36
CA GLY A 470 -17.15 -16.88 18.00
C GLY A 470 -17.17 -18.39 18.27
N GLY A 471 -15.99 -19.00 18.20
CA GLY A 471 -15.82 -20.45 18.26
C GLY A 471 -15.73 -21.16 16.89
N ASP A 472 -15.67 -20.44 15.78
CA ASP A 472 -15.26 -21.01 14.49
C ASP A 472 -13.76 -21.36 14.53
N GLU A 473 -13.46 -22.61 14.87
CA GLU A 473 -12.11 -23.15 14.98
C GLU A 473 -11.34 -23.04 13.65
N ALA A 474 -12.01 -23.21 12.51
CA ALA A 474 -11.33 -23.18 11.21
C ALA A 474 -10.86 -21.76 10.88
N LEU A 475 -11.71 -20.75 11.10
CA LEU A 475 -11.36 -19.35 10.89
C LEU A 475 -10.34 -18.84 11.92
N GLN A 476 -10.41 -19.34 13.15
CA GLN A 476 -9.39 -19.06 14.17
C GLN A 476 -8.01 -19.57 13.72
N ILE A 477 -7.92 -20.81 13.25
CA ILE A 477 -6.68 -21.40 12.71
C ILE A 477 -6.17 -20.60 11.50
N GLN A 478 -7.05 -20.15 10.61
CA GLN A 478 -6.70 -19.27 9.49
C GLN A 478 -6.06 -17.96 9.97
N ALA A 479 -6.63 -17.31 10.99
CA ALA A 479 -6.08 -16.09 11.58
C ALA A 479 -4.65 -16.30 12.14
N GLN A 480 -4.39 -17.46 12.72
CA GLN A 480 -3.10 -17.80 13.31
C GLN A 480 -2.03 -18.09 12.26
N TYR A 481 -2.37 -18.85 11.20
CA TYR A 481 -1.46 -19.02 10.07
C TYR A 481 -1.18 -17.70 9.37
N ALA A 482 -2.20 -16.87 9.15
CA ALA A 482 -2.04 -15.51 8.62
C ALA A 482 -1.04 -14.69 9.44
N ALA A 483 -1.17 -14.70 10.77
CA ALA A 483 -0.28 -13.99 11.68
C ALA A 483 1.16 -14.56 11.65
N ALA A 484 1.30 -15.89 11.62
CA ALA A 484 2.61 -16.54 11.55
C ALA A 484 3.34 -16.24 10.23
N TRP A 485 2.64 -16.29 9.10
CA TRP A 485 3.21 -15.94 7.79
C TRP A 485 3.56 -14.46 7.69
N MET A 486 2.69 -13.57 8.18
CA MET A 486 2.95 -12.13 8.21
C MET A 486 4.19 -11.80 9.04
N ASN A 487 4.36 -12.45 10.19
CA ASN A 487 5.56 -12.31 11.00
C ASN A 487 6.83 -12.80 10.27
N ALA A 488 6.77 -13.94 9.57
CA ALA A 488 7.90 -14.46 8.82
C ALA A 488 8.31 -13.56 7.65
N VAL A 489 7.33 -13.08 6.87
CA VAL A 489 7.54 -12.13 5.76
C VAL A 489 8.11 -10.81 6.27
N GLY A 490 7.54 -10.24 7.34
CA GLY A 490 8.02 -8.99 7.93
C GLY A 490 9.45 -9.11 8.50
N ALA A 491 9.80 -10.25 9.11
CA ALA A 491 11.14 -10.51 9.59
C ALA A 491 12.17 -10.57 8.45
N MET A 492 11.83 -11.25 7.35
CA MET A 492 12.68 -11.32 6.16
C MET A 492 12.93 -9.92 5.56
N TRP A 493 11.88 -9.13 5.38
CA TRP A 493 12.02 -7.77 4.84
C TRP A 493 12.79 -6.83 5.78
N THR A 494 12.68 -7.01 7.09
CA THR A 494 13.52 -6.28 8.06
C THR A 494 15.01 -6.50 7.77
N VAL A 495 15.41 -7.74 7.49
CA VAL A 495 16.81 -8.08 7.17
C VAL A 495 17.23 -7.56 5.79
N ILE A 496 16.37 -7.66 4.77
CA ILE A 496 16.66 -7.15 3.41
C ILE A 496 16.89 -5.63 3.44
N VAL A 497 16.02 -4.88 4.13
CA VAL A 497 16.15 -3.42 4.31
C VAL A 497 17.49 -3.07 4.97
N ASP A 498 17.92 -3.82 5.98
CA ASP A 498 19.21 -3.62 6.65
C ASP A 498 20.40 -3.97 5.74
N LEU A 499 20.31 -5.06 4.98
CA LEU A 499 21.37 -5.51 4.07
C LEU A 499 21.65 -4.50 2.94
N TYR A 500 20.60 -3.88 2.42
CA TYR A 500 20.66 -2.92 1.33
C TYR A 500 20.71 -1.45 1.77
N GLU A 501 20.67 -1.17 3.08
CA GLU A 501 20.75 0.18 3.67
C GLU A 501 19.63 1.12 3.18
N LEU A 502 18.40 0.60 3.12
CA LEU A 502 17.19 1.32 2.68
C LEU A 502 16.61 2.15 3.83
N GLU A 503 17.20 3.33 4.09
CA GLU A 503 16.85 4.17 5.24
C GLU A 503 15.43 4.77 5.15
N ASP A 504 14.96 5.15 3.96
CA ASP A 504 13.67 5.81 3.75
C ASP A 504 12.50 4.80 3.88
N GLU A 505 12.72 3.56 3.47
CA GLU A 505 11.75 2.45 3.45
C GLU A 505 11.66 1.72 4.80
N ALA A 506 12.62 1.95 5.69
CA ALA A 506 12.72 1.31 7.00
C ALA A 506 11.46 1.49 7.87
N LEU A 507 10.68 2.55 7.64
CA LEU A 507 9.43 2.82 8.35
C LEU A 507 8.25 1.99 7.82
N GLU A 508 8.26 1.60 6.54
CA GLU A 508 7.18 0.81 5.92
C GLU A 508 7.09 -0.61 6.51
N VAL A 509 8.19 -1.11 7.07
CA VAL A 509 8.20 -2.38 7.84
C VAL A 509 7.24 -2.34 9.03
N ASN A 510 6.97 -1.16 9.62
CA ASN A 510 6.01 -1.05 10.72
C ASN A 510 4.56 -1.33 10.29
N LEU A 511 4.26 -1.29 8.98
CA LEU A 511 2.92 -1.62 8.46
C LEU A 511 2.54 -3.07 8.78
N PHE A 512 3.51 -4.00 8.83
CA PHE A 512 3.26 -5.36 9.30
C PHE A 512 2.73 -5.38 10.74
N GLY A 513 3.26 -4.52 11.62
CA GLY A 513 2.80 -4.40 13.00
C GLY A 513 1.37 -3.86 13.11
N ASP A 514 0.96 -2.97 12.20
CA ASP A 514 -0.41 -2.47 12.12
C ASP A 514 -1.38 -3.55 11.62
N SER A 515 -1.02 -4.30 10.57
CA SER A 515 -1.81 -5.44 10.08
C SER A 515 -1.90 -6.57 11.10
N MET A 516 -0.83 -6.84 11.87
CA MET A 516 -0.85 -7.80 12.98
C MET A 516 -1.85 -7.40 14.08
N ARG A 517 -2.03 -6.11 14.33
CA ARG A 517 -3.04 -5.61 15.27
C ARG A 517 -4.46 -5.92 14.80
N GLU A 518 -4.69 -5.85 13.49
CA GLU A 518 -5.97 -6.20 12.89
C GLU A 518 -6.28 -7.69 13.00
N LEU A 519 -5.29 -8.54 12.73
CA LEU A 519 -5.38 -9.98 12.93
C LEU A 519 -5.63 -10.34 14.39
N SER A 520 -4.93 -9.70 15.33
CA SER A 520 -5.15 -9.90 16.76
C SER A 520 -6.60 -9.54 17.14
N ALA A 521 -7.13 -8.40 16.68
CA ALA A 521 -8.50 -8.01 16.96
C ALA A 521 -9.56 -8.91 16.28
N ALA A 522 -9.24 -9.56 15.16
CA ALA A 522 -10.09 -10.59 14.55
C ALA A 522 -10.03 -11.91 15.34
N PHE A 523 -8.83 -12.36 15.72
CA PHE A 523 -8.62 -13.54 16.53
C PHE A 523 -9.33 -13.46 17.89
N GLU A 524 -9.26 -12.33 18.58
CA GLU A 524 -9.97 -12.12 19.85
C GLU A 524 -11.48 -12.22 19.70
N ARG A 525 -12.05 -11.83 18.56
CA ARG A 525 -13.50 -11.97 18.27
C ARG A 525 -13.93 -13.40 17.99
N LEU A 526 -13.00 -14.21 17.48
CA LEU A 526 -13.24 -15.61 17.13
C LEU A 526 -13.07 -16.55 18.33
N ARG A 527 -12.64 -16.04 19.48
CA ARG A 527 -12.48 -16.84 20.70
C ARG A 527 -13.79 -17.54 21.09
N PRO A 528 -13.70 -18.73 21.68
CA PRO A 528 -14.89 -19.38 22.22
C PRO A 528 -15.59 -18.49 23.26
N GLY A 529 -16.92 -18.41 23.18
CA GLY A 529 -17.74 -17.65 24.13
C GLY A 529 -17.89 -16.16 23.83
N THR A 530 -17.47 -15.68 22.65
CA THR A 530 -17.77 -14.33 22.15
C THR A 530 -18.74 -14.36 20.97
N ASN A 531 -19.60 -13.35 20.84
CA ASN A 531 -20.41 -13.13 19.63
C ASN A 531 -19.59 -12.41 18.53
N ALA A 532 -20.21 -12.23 17.36
CA ALA A 532 -19.65 -11.53 16.19
C ALA A 532 -19.14 -10.09 16.49
N PHE A 533 -19.59 -9.48 17.60
CA PHE A 533 -19.19 -8.14 18.03
C PHE A 533 -18.00 -8.14 19.01
N GLY A 534 -17.53 -9.32 19.45
CA GLY A 534 -16.39 -9.50 20.34
C GLY A 534 -16.72 -9.35 21.82
N TYR A 535 -17.97 -9.59 22.21
CA TYR A 535 -18.40 -9.57 23.61
C TYR A 535 -18.92 -10.95 24.03
N PRO A 536 -18.86 -11.32 25.31
CA PRO A 536 -19.68 -12.42 25.82
C PRO A 536 -21.16 -12.11 25.60
N ASP A 537 -21.98 -13.13 25.32
CA ASP A 537 -23.42 -12.93 25.12
C ASP A 537 -24.08 -12.34 26.37
N SER A 538 -23.60 -12.67 27.56
CA SER A 538 -24.11 -12.10 28.81
C SER A 538 -23.73 -10.63 29.03
N TYR A 539 -22.85 -10.02 28.23
CA TYR A 539 -22.28 -8.70 28.54
C TYR A 539 -23.28 -7.57 28.34
N VAL A 540 -23.35 -6.68 29.33
CA VAL A 540 -24.19 -5.47 29.31
C VAL A 540 -23.38 -4.26 29.77
N PRO A 541 -23.40 -3.15 29.02
CA PRO A 541 -22.77 -1.90 29.45
C PRO A 541 -23.69 -1.14 30.42
N ILE A 542 -23.13 -0.65 31.53
CA ILE A 542 -23.79 0.31 32.43
C ILE A 542 -23.07 1.65 32.34
N VAL A 543 -23.70 2.64 31.72
CA VAL A 543 -23.15 3.99 31.51
C VAL A 543 -23.82 5.06 32.38
N LEU A 544 -24.84 4.68 33.16
CA LEU A 544 -25.53 5.56 34.11
C LEU A 544 -24.55 6.19 35.11
N THR A 545 -24.54 7.52 35.17
CA THR A 545 -23.92 8.24 36.29
C THR A 545 -24.88 8.34 37.49
N PRO A 546 -24.35 8.53 38.72
CA PRO A 546 -25.16 8.79 39.90
C PRO A 546 -26.22 9.90 39.71
N GLU A 547 -25.86 11.00 39.06
CA GLU A 547 -26.76 12.13 38.81
C GLU A 547 -27.88 11.77 37.83
N GLN A 548 -27.54 11.05 36.75
CA GLN A 548 -28.50 10.59 35.75
C GLN A 548 -29.48 9.59 36.35
N ALA A 549 -28.99 8.66 37.18
CA ALA A 549 -29.83 7.74 37.91
C ALA A 549 -30.82 8.46 38.85
N ALA A 550 -30.35 9.49 39.58
CA ALA A 550 -31.20 10.29 40.46
C ALA A 550 -32.30 11.06 39.70
N MET A 551 -32.06 11.41 38.44
CA MET A 551 -33.06 12.02 37.55
C MET A 551 -34.00 10.99 36.90
N GLY A 552 -33.82 9.70 37.16
CA GLY A 552 -34.62 8.63 36.58
C GLY A 552 -34.29 8.34 35.11
N ALA A 553 -33.08 8.67 34.66
CA ALA A 553 -32.62 8.32 33.31
C ALA A 553 -32.59 6.79 33.11
N SER A 554 -32.81 6.35 31.87
CA SER A 554 -32.71 4.95 31.49
C SER A 554 -31.30 4.65 30.97
N ASN A 555 -30.68 3.56 31.46
CA ASN A 555 -29.40 3.08 30.94
C ASN A 555 -29.49 2.83 29.43
N PHE A 556 -30.56 2.15 28.99
CA PHE A 556 -30.77 1.85 27.58
C PHE A 556 -30.77 3.11 26.72
N LEU A 557 -31.52 4.16 27.12
CA LEU A 557 -31.60 5.39 26.32
C LEU A 557 -30.25 6.10 26.22
N LEU A 558 -29.42 6.05 27.26
CA LEU A 558 -28.07 6.63 27.25
C LEU A 558 -27.13 5.85 26.32
N VAL A 559 -27.17 4.52 26.37
CA VAL A 559 -26.39 3.67 25.46
C VAL A 559 -26.87 3.84 24.02
N ALA A 560 -28.19 3.93 23.79
CA ALA A 560 -28.78 4.19 22.49
C ALA A 560 -28.40 5.57 21.93
N GLU A 561 -28.30 6.60 22.76
CA GLU A 561 -27.80 7.92 22.36
C GLU A 561 -26.32 7.87 21.96
N GLN A 562 -25.49 7.11 22.70
CA GLN A 562 -24.08 6.88 22.34
C GLN A 562 -23.95 6.08 21.03
N ALA A 563 -24.82 5.08 20.81
CA ALA A 563 -24.90 4.33 19.56
C ALA A 563 -25.30 5.25 18.39
N SER A 564 -26.35 6.05 18.56
CA SER A 564 -26.80 7.04 17.57
C SER A 564 -25.69 8.01 17.20
N SER A 565 -24.92 8.49 18.19
CA SER A 565 -23.77 9.37 17.96
C SER A 565 -22.65 8.67 17.17
N SER A 566 -22.40 7.39 17.43
CA SER A 566 -21.40 6.59 16.72
C SER A 566 -21.83 6.31 15.27
N ILE A 567 -23.11 6.03 15.04
CA ILE A 567 -23.69 5.85 13.70
C ILE A 567 -23.65 7.15 12.92
N ALA A 568 -24.03 8.28 13.53
CA ALA A 568 -23.97 9.60 12.91
C ALA A 568 -22.54 10.00 12.55
N PHE A 569 -21.56 9.69 13.42
CA PHE A 569 -20.15 9.89 13.13
C PHE A 569 -19.71 9.06 11.91
N TYR A 570 -20.03 7.77 11.89
CA TYR A 570 -19.75 6.89 10.75
C TYR A 570 -20.36 7.43 9.45
N LYS A 571 -21.64 7.85 9.48
CA LYS A 571 -22.35 8.42 8.33
C LYS A 571 -21.68 9.69 7.80
N SER A 572 -21.29 10.61 8.69
CA SER A 572 -20.54 11.81 8.29
C SER A 572 -19.20 11.49 7.64
N ARG A 573 -18.49 10.47 8.14
CA ARG A 573 -17.22 10.03 7.55
C ARG A 573 -17.39 9.30 6.22
N LEU A 574 -18.51 8.61 6.03
CA LEU A 574 -18.88 8.02 4.76
C LEU A 574 -19.05 9.08 3.67
N GLU A 575 -19.73 10.19 3.97
CA GLU A 575 -19.91 11.31 3.05
C GLU A 575 -18.56 11.95 2.67
N GLU A 576 -17.63 12.10 3.62
CA GLU A 576 -16.28 12.60 3.35
C GLU A 576 -15.47 11.64 2.45
N ALA A 577 -15.56 10.33 2.70
CA ALA A 577 -14.87 9.33 1.90
C ALA A 577 -15.41 9.26 0.46
N ASP A 578 -16.74 9.35 0.28
CA ASP A 578 -17.37 9.39 -1.04
C ASP A 578 -16.98 10.67 -1.81
N ALA A 579 -16.90 11.82 -1.13
CA ALA A 579 -16.38 13.04 -1.73
C ALA A 579 -14.91 12.91 -2.17
N ALA A 580 -14.08 12.21 -1.41
CA ALA A 580 -12.69 11.92 -1.79
C ALA A 580 -12.61 10.98 -3.01
N ARG A 581 -13.51 9.99 -3.10
CA ARG A 581 -13.64 9.11 -4.27
C ARG A 581 -14.03 9.91 -5.52
N MET A 582 -15.05 10.75 -5.45
CA MET A 582 -15.45 11.62 -6.56
C MET A 582 -14.34 12.60 -6.98
N ALA A 583 -13.54 13.10 -6.04
CA ALA A 583 -12.41 13.97 -6.35
C ALA A 583 -11.31 13.28 -7.18
N PHE A 584 -11.11 11.97 -6.99
CA PHE A 584 -10.23 11.17 -7.85
C PHE A 584 -10.77 11.05 -9.27
N GLU A 585 -12.06 10.74 -9.42
CA GLU A 585 -12.71 10.64 -10.72
C GLU A 585 -12.63 11.98 -11.46
N GLU A 586 -12.87 13.09 -10.76
CA GLU A 586 -12.73 14.44 -11.31
C GLU A 586 -11.28 14.76 -11.69
N ALA A 587 -10.30 14.41 -10.85
CA ALA A 587 -8.88 14.60 -11.15
C ALA A 587 -8.42 13.76 -12.36
N SER A 588 -8.92 12.53 -12.46
CA SER A 588 -8.62 11.60 -13.56
C SER A 588 -9.19 12.14 -14.86
N TRP A 589 -10.45 12.57 -14.82
CA TRP A 589 -11.08 13.24 -15.95
C TRP A 589 -10.34 14.53 -16.35
N SER A 590 -9.96 15.37 -15.37
CA SER A 590 -9.24 16.63 -15.60
C SER A 590 -7.90 16.42 -16.30
N ILE A 591 -7.09 15.46 -15.84
CA ILE A 591 -5.79 15.16 -16.46
C ILE A 591 -5.96 14.51 -17.82
N SER A 592 -6.98 13.67 -18.00
CA SER A 592 -7.36 13.17 -19.31
C SER A 592 -7.71 14.32 -20.28
N GLN A 593 -8.45 15.33 -19.84
CA GLN A 593 -8.76 16.51 -20.67
C GLN A 593 -7.51 17.37 -20.93
N GLU A 594 -6.63 17.54 -19.95
CA GLU A 594 -5.38 18.29 -20.14
C GLU A 594 -4.46 17.60 -21.15
N ALA A 595 -4.32 16.28 -21.08
CA ALA A 595 -3.57 15.48 -22.05
C ALA A 595 -4.14 15.65 -23.47
N LYS A 596 -5.47 15.58 -23.62
CA LYS A 596 -6.15 15.82 -24.90
C LYS A 596 -5.85 17.21 -25.46
N ASN A 597 -5.95 18.24 -24.63
CA ASN A 597 -5.69 19.63 -25.04
C ASN A 597 -4.23 19.86 -25.43
N VAL A 598 -3.29 19.23 -24.72
CA VAL A 598 -1.85 19.31 -25.03
C VAL A 598 -1.55 18.58 -26.35
N ALA A 599 -2.05 17.35 -26.51
CA ALA A 599 -1.88 16.57 -27.73
C ALA A 599 -2.47 17.31 -28.94
N GLN A 600 -3.72 17.76 -28.85
CA GLN A 600 -4.41 18.46 -29.93
C GLN A 600 -3.69 19.75 -30.34
N ARG A 601 -3.14 20.53 -29.41
CA ARG A 601 -2.36 21.73 -29.75
C ARG A 601 -1.12 21.41 -30.59
N PHE A 602 -0.41 20.34 -30.27
CA PHE A 602 0.74 19.92 -31.05
C PHE A 602 0.32 19.32 -32.39
N ASP A 603 -0.79 18.59 -32.42
CA ASP A 603 -1.33 17.99 -33.63
C ASP A 603 -1.84 19.08 -34.59
N ASP A 604 -2.45 20.16 -34.09
CA ASP A 604 -2.81 21.33 -34.90
C ASP A 604 -1.56 21.98 -35.56
N GLU A 605 -0.49 22.22 -34.80
CA GLU A 605 0.75 22.78 -35.34
C GLU A 605 1.44 21.83 -36.34
N LEU A 606 1.36 20.53 -36.11
CA LEU A 606 1.91 19.50 -36.99
C LEU A 606 1.07 19.36 -38.27
N GLY A 607 -0.25 19.42 -38.16
CA GLY A 607 -1.19 19.37 -39.28
C GLY A 607 -1.07 20.59 -40.19
N ASP A 608 -0.84 21.79 -39.62
CA ASP A 608 -0.53 22.99 -40.40
C ASP A 608 0.79 22.85 -41.20
N LEU A 609 1.80 22.19 -40.63
CA LEU A 609 3.09 21.97 -41.28
C LEU A 609 3.06 20.86 -42.33
N CYS A 610 2.50 19.70 -41.98
CA CYS A 610 2.53 18.48 -42.78
C CYS A 610 1.32 18.30 -43.69
N GLY A 611 0.21 18.97 -43.41
CA GLY A 611 -1.10 18.66 -44.00
C GLY A 611 -1.92 17.76 -43.08
N TRP A 612 -3.20 17.58 -43.43
CA TRP A 612 -4.17 16.82 -42.65
C TRP A 612 -4.67 15.59 -43.42
N LYS A 613 -4.79 14.44 -42.73
CA LYS A 613 -5.39 13.20 -43.22
C LYS A 613 -6.61 12.88 -42.35
N GLY A 614 -7.76 13.48 -42.68
CA GLY A 614 -8.90 13.51 -41.76
C GLY A 614 -8.63 14.50 -40.63
N ASP A 615 -8.81 14.09 -39.38
CA ASP A 615 -8.60 14.93 -38.18
C ASP A 615 -7.23 14.73 -37.52
N VAL A 616 -6.28 14.08 -38.22
CA VAL A 616 -4.91 13.87 -37.74
C VAL A 616 -3.88 14.44 -38.72
N PRO A 617 -2.68 14.83 -38.27
CA PRO A 617 -1.62 15.28 -39.16
C PRO A 617 -1.20 14.17 -40.14
N ASP A 618 -1.01 14.52 -41.40
CA ASP A 618 -0.60 13.58 -42.45
C ASP A 618 0.92 13.36 -42.41
N TYR A 619 1.37 12.54 -41.45
CA TYR A 619 2.80 12.22 -41.29
C TYR A 619 3.36 11.45 -42.50
N GLU A 620 2.55 10.57 -43.11
CA GLU A 620 2.95 9.74 -44.25
C GLU A 620 3.20 10.55 -45.52
N ALA A 621 2.39 11.60 -45.75
CA ALA A 621 2.51 12.48 -46.90
C ALA A 621 3.10 13.87 -46.53
N CYS A 622 3.71 14.02 -45.35
CA CYS A 622 4.18 15.30 -44.84
C CYS A 622 5.10 16.02 -45.84
N GLY A 623 4.64 17.18 -46.34
CA GLY A 623 5.38 17.99 -47.33
C GLY A 623 5.32 17.49 -48.78
N THR A 624 4.46 16.51 -49.09
CA THR A 624 4.33 15.92 -50.44
C THR A 624 3.06 16.34 -51.18
N THR A 625 1.94 16.50 -50.47
CA THR A 625 0.62 16.76 -51.07
C THR A 625 -0.04 18.03 -50.54
N SER A 626 0.16 18.38 -49.26
CA SER A 626 -0.47 19.54 -48.60
C SER A 626 0.37 20.05 -47.41
N GLY A 627 -0.10 21.10 -46.72
CA GLY A 627 0.60 21.73 -45.59
C GLY A 627 1.64 22.78 -46.00
N MET A 628 2.17 23.52 -45.00
CA MET A 628 3.20 24.53 -45.24
C MET A 628 4.48 23.96 -45.84
N LEU A 629 4.88 22.73 -45.46
CA LEU A 629 6.07 22.07 -46.03
C LEU A 629 5.92 21.80 -47.53
N PHE A 630 4.71 21.44 -47.98
CA PHE A 630 4.44 21.29 -49.40
C PHE A 630 4.54 22.64 -50.13
N GLN A 631 4.06 23.72 -49.51
CA GLN A 631 4.21 25.06 -50.07
C GLN A 631 5.68 25.48 -50.15
N TYR A 632 6.48 25.25 -49.10
CA TYR A 632 7.91 25.55 -49.12
C TYR A 632 8.65 24.74 -50.19
N LYS A 633 8.26 23.48 -50.40
CA LYS A 633 8.77 22.66 -51.51
C LYS A 633 8.42 23.27 -52.87
N LYS A 634 7.17 23.70 -53.06
CA LYS A 634 6.73 24.36 -54.31
C LYS A 634 7.44 25.68 -54.55
N ASP A 635 7.67 26.46 -53.51
CA ASP A 635 8.39 27.73 -53.59
C ASP A 635 9.87 27.51 -53.93
N ALA A 636 10.50 26.46 -53.37
CA ALA A 636 11.86 26.06 -53.71
C ALA A 636 11.97 25.56 -55.17
N GLU A 637 11.02 24.73 -55.63
CA GLU A 637 10.94 24.28 -57.04
C GLU A 637 10.75 25.47 -58.00
N SER A 638 9.84 26.39 -57.67
CA SER A 638 9.59 27.60 -58.46
C SER A 638 10.81 28.53 -58.52
N ALA A 639 11.49 28.72 -57.39
CA ALA A 639 12.70 29.51 -57.33
C ALA A 639 13.85 28.89 -58.13
N ALA A 640 13.97 27.56 -58.15
CA ALA A 640 14.95 26.86 -59.00
C ALA A 640 14.66 27.07 -60.50
N VAL A 641 13.40 26.99 -60.92
CA VAL A 641 13.00 27.28 -62.31
C VAL A 641 13.31 28.75 -62.69
N ALA A 642 13.10 29.69 -61.78
CA ALA A 642 13.43 31.10 -62.02
C ALA A 642 14.94 31.32 -62.26
N VAL A 643 15.80 30.57 -61.56
CA VAL A 643 17.25 30.60 -61.78
C VAL A 643 17.60 30.04 -63.16
N GLN A 644 17.03 28.89 -63.55
CA GLN A 644 17.22 28.30 -64.88
C GLN A 644 16.77 29.26 -66.00
N GLN A 645 15.65 29.96 -65.81
CA GLN A 645 15.16 30.94 -66.78
C GLN A 645 16.10 32.14 -66.91
N ALA A 646 16.65 32.64 -65.80
CA ALA A 646 17.65 33.70 -65.82
C ALA A 646 18.93 33.27 -66.57
N ALA A 647 19.37 32.01 -66.40
CA ALA A 647 20.50 31.43 -67.13
C ALA A 647 20.22 31.28 -68.64
N ILE A 648 19.01 30.84 -69.02
CA ILE A 648 18.59 30.79 -70.43
C ILE A 648 18.57 32.19 -71.06
N ASN A 649 18.09 33.20 -70.34
CA ASN A 649 18.07 34.59 -70.82
C ASN A 649 19.49 35.12 -71.04
N ALA A 650 20.44 34.79 -70.15
CA ALA A 650 21.86 35.10 -70.34
C ALA A 650 22.43 34.43 -71.60
N ARG A 651 22.18 33.12 -71.80
CA ARG A 651 22.62 32.39 -73.01
C ARG A 651 22.04 32.97 -74.30
N ASN A 652 20.78 33.36 -74.29
CA ASN A 652 20.14 33.98 -75.46
C ASN A 652 20.77 35.34 -75.80
N ASN A 653 21.18 36.12 -74.80
CA ASN A 653 21.88 37.39 -74.99
C ASN A 653 23.29 37.17 -75.55
N ASP A 654 24.01 36.15 -75.07
CA ASP A 654 25.33 35.76 -75.59
C ASP A 654 25.24 35.27 -77.04
N TRP A 655 24.27 34.42 -77.35
CA TRP A 655 24.05 33.96 -78.72
C TRP A 655 23.65 35.09 -79.67
N ALA A 656 22.87 36.06 -79.19
CA ALA A 656 22.55 37.28 -79.95
C ALA A 656 23.79 38.12 -80.21
N MET A 657 24.71 38.22 -79.24
CA MET A 657 25.99 38.90 -79.38
C MET A 657 26.90 38.19 -80.38
N GLU A 658 27.06 36.86 -80.29
CA GLU A 658 27.81 36.05 -81.27
C GLU A 658 27.22 36.16 -82.68
N THR A 659 25.90 36.17 -82.79
CA THR A 659 25.21 36.31 -84.07
C THR A 659 25.44 37.70 -84.67
N GLU A 660 25.44 38.76 -83.87
CA GLU A 660 25.74 40.12 -84.34
C GLU A 660 27.25 40.32 -84.62
N GLU A 661 28.16 39.67 -83.89
CA GLU A 661 29.58 39.57 -84.25
C GLU A 661 29.76 38.83 -85.59
N TRP A 662 29.07 37.71 -85.79
CA TRP A 662 29.12 36.94 -87.03
C TRP A 662 28.54 37.71 -88.21
N ARG A 663 27.39 38.38 -88.01
CA ARG A 663 26.77 39.26 -89.02
C ARG A 663 27.69 40.40 -89.41
N TRP A 664 28.41 40.99 -88.45
CA TRP A 664 29.43 41.99 -88.74
C TRP A 664 30.62 41.40 -89.51
N SER A 665 31.06 40.19 -89.15
CA SER A 665 32.09 39.47 -89.90
C SER A 665 31.67 39.16 -91.34
N GLU A 666 30.39 38.90 -91.58
CA GLU A 666 29.81 38.64 -92.90
C GLU A 666 29.64 39.93 -93.71
N ILE A 667 29.29 41.05 -93.07
CA ILE A 667 29.31 42.40 -93.68
C ILE A 667 30.74 42.78 -94.08
N LEU A 668 31.73 42.53 -93.20
CA LEU A 668 33.15 42.73 -93.51
C LEU A 668 33.66 41.79 -94.61
N ALA A 669 33.21 40.53 -94.63
CA ALA A 669 33.54 39.55 -95.68
C ALA A 669 32.90 39.90 -97.04
N ASN A 670 31.68 40.44 -97.06
CA ASN A 670 31.05 40.97 -98.28
C ASN A 670 31.80 42.20 -98.83
N PHE A 671 32.51 42.96 -98.00
CA PHE A 671 33.45 43.98 -98.44
C PHE A 671 34.81 43.40 -98.88
N ALA A 672 35.19 42.23 -98.38
CA ALA A 672 36.39 41.51 -98.81
C ALA A 672 36.27 40.89 -100.21
N ASP A 673 35.06 40.67 -100.74
CA ASP A 673 34.83 40.24 -102.14
C ASP A 673 35.10 41.34 -103.20
N LEU A 674 35.56 42.52 -102.79
CA LEU A 674 36.24 43.49 -103.66
C LEU A 674 37.77 43.23 -103.75
N GLN A 675 38.21 41.99 -103.52
CA GLN A 675 39.59 41.50 -103.67
C GLN A 675 40.01 41.30 -105.13
N ASN A 676 39.97 42.36 -105.93
CA ASN A 676 40.81 42.46 -107.14
C ASN A 676 41.56 43.80 -107.24
N PHE A 677 41.69 44.52 -106.12
CA PHE A 677 42.55 45.70 -105.99
C PHE A 677 43.42 45.63 -104.72
N ILE A 678 43.96 44.44 -104.41
CA ILE A 678 45.09 44.30 -103.49
C ILE A 678 46.33 44.11 -104.36
N GLU A 679 47.22 45.12 -104.45
CA GLU A 679 48.67 44.83 -104.54
C GLU A 679 49.65 46.02 -104.40
N VAL A 680 49.25 47.23 -104.01
CA VAL A 680 50.24 48.35 -103.86
C VAL A 680 50.39 48.96 -102.46
N LYS A 681 49.60 48.60 -101.45
CA LYS A 681 49.81 49.15 -100.08
C LYS A 681 49.65 48.10 -99.00
N ASN A 682 50.69 47.28 -98.84
CA ASN A 682 50.86 46.40 -97.68
C ASN A 682 51.72 47.15 -96.63
N GLY A 683 51.13 47.43 -95.47
CA GLY A 683 51.77 48.19 -94.37
C GLY A 683 50.88 48.46 -93.15
N GLU A 684 49.58 48.19 -93.22
CA GLU A 684 48.61 48.41 -92.12
C GLU A 684 48.12 47.12 -91.44
N ALA A 685 48.97 46.10 -91.34
CA ALA A 685 48.61 44.83 -90.67
C ALA A 685 49.01 44.77 -89.18
N THR A 686 49.69 45.78 -88.64
CA THR A 686 50.29 45.73 -87.28
C THR A 686 49.54 46.54 -86.22
N LYS A 687 48.63 47.46 -86.59
CA LYS A 687 47.82 48.21 -85.60
C LYS A 687 46.62 47.41 -85.07
N VAL A 688 46.08 46.49 -85.87
CA VAL A 688 45.02 45.55 -85.47
C VAL A 688 45.50 44.50 -84.46
N LYS A 689 46.82 44.27 -84.34
CA LYS A 689 47.37 43.24 -83.45
C LYS A 689 47.52 43.68 -81.99
N GLN A 690 47.56 44.99 -81.72
CA GLN A 690 47.64 45.55 -80.36
C GLN A 690 46.24 45.76 -79.76
N GLU A 691 45.27 46.21 -80.55
CA GLU A 691 43.84 46.20 -80.20
C GLU A 691 43.28 44.77 -80.10
N ALA A 692 43.80 43.81 -80.87
CA ALA A 692 43.51 42.39 -80.66
C ALA A 692 44.17 41.80 -79.39
N GLY A 693 45.18 42.45 -78.80
CA GLY A 693 45.78 42.07 -77.52
C GLY A 693 44.89 42.47 -76.34
N GLU A 694 44.40 43.71 -76.32
CA GLU A 694 43.41 44.20 -75.33
C GLU A 694 42.03 43.55 -75.51
N ALA A 695 41.59 43.31 -76.76
CA ALA A 695 40.36 42.57 -77.03
C ALA A 695 40.47 41.07 -76.70
N ARG A 696 41.66 40.45 -76.82
CA ARG A 696 41.87 39.05 -76.38
C ARG A 696 41.91 38.92 -74.85
N SER A 697 42.49 39.88 -74.12
CA SER A 697 42.48 39.85 -72.64
C SER A 697 41.10 40.17 -72.07
N ALA A 698 40.28 40.99 -72.76
CA ALA A 698 38.87 41.20 -72.45
C ALA A 698 38.02 39.96 -72.77
N LYS A 699 38.15 39.39 -73.98
CA LYS A 699 37.41 38.19 -74.44
C LYS A 699 37.79 36.92 -73.67
N ARG A 700 39.01 36.83 -73.12
CA ARG A 700 39.43 35.75 -72.19
C ARG A 700 38.90 35.93 -70.77
N ARG A 701 38.83 37.16 -70.25
CA ARG A 701 38.14 37.44 -68.97
C ARG A 701 36.64 37.19 -69.08
N GLU A 702 36.07 37.44 -70.24
CA GLU A 702 34.69 37.09 -70.61
C GLU A 702 34.50 35.57 -70.73
N TYR A 703 35.41 34.85 -71.39
CA TYR A 703 35.41 33.38 -71.44
C TYR A 703 35.57 32.72 -70.05
N ALA A 704 36.38 33.31 -69.16
CA ALA A 704 36.51 32.84 -67.77
C ALA A 704 35.22 33.08 -66.95
N ARG A 705 34.57 34.24 -67.12
CA ARG A 705 33.23 34.49 -66.55
C ARG A 705 32.20 33.51 -67.09
N PHE A 706 32.20 33.26 -68.40
CA PHE A 706 31.33 32.28 -69.06
C PHE A 706 31.58 30.86 -68.54
N THR A 707 32.84 30.46 -68.38
CA THR A 707 33.22 29.15 -67.82
C THR A 707 32.76 29.04 -66.36
N CYS A 708 32.90 30.10 -65.56
CA CYS A 708 32.33 30.16 -64.22
C CYS A 708 30.81 30.01 -64.22
N THR A 709 30.09 30.69 -65.13
CA THR A 709 28.65 30.52 -65.30
C THR A 709 28.29 29.07 -65.61
N GLN A 710 29.02 28.40 -66.52
CA GLN A 710 28.81 26.98 -66.83
C GLN A 710 29.08 26.05 -65.63
N ILE A 711 30.09 26.36 -64.80
CA ILE A 711 30.39 25.60 -63.58
C ILE A 711 29.25 25.74 -62.56
N PHE A 712 28.69 26.94 -62.40
CA PHE A 712 27.54 27.15 -61.51
C PHE A 712 26.23 26.58 -62.07
N GLU A 713 26.03 26.57 -63.39
CA GLU A 713 24.91 25.85 -64.03
C GLU A 713 24.98 24.34 -63.79
N ALA A 714 26.17 23.73 -63.98
CA ALA A 714 26.38 22.31 -63.71
C ALA A 714 26.23 21.98 -62.21
N LEU A 715 26.64 22.89 -61.32
CA LEU A 715 26.38 22.78 -59.90
C LEU A 715 24.88 22.76 -59.61
N GLU A 716 24.09 23.65 -60.23
CA GLU A 716 22.65 23.74 -59.98
C GLU A 716 21.88 22.48 -60.39
N GLU A 717 22.24 21.87 -61.53
CA GLU A 717 21.66 20.59 -61.95
C GLU A 717 22.00 19.46 -60.95
N GLN A 718 23.24 19.42 -60.45
CA GLN A 718 23.66 18.46 -59.43
C GLN A 718 22.97 18.71 -58.08
N MET A 719 22.78 19.99 -57.72
CA MET A 719 22.09 20.41 -56.51
C MET A 719 20.62 19.99 -56.53
N GLU A 720 19.93 20.12 -57.66
CA GLU A 720 18.53 19.70 -57.80
C GLU A 720 18.37 18.17 -57.59
N ILE A 721 19.24 17.37 -58.21
CA ILE A 721 19.25 15.90 -58.04
C ILE A 721 19.57 15.52 -56.60
N HIS A 722 20.57 16.18 -56.01
CA HIS A 722 20.99 15.96 -54.62
C HIS A 722 19.88 16.30 -53.62
N GLU A 723 19.16 17.41 -53.83
CA GLU A 723 18.06 17.86 -52.98
C GLU A 723 16.84 16.94 -53.05
N ARG A 724 16.49 16.44 -54.24
CA ARG A 724 15.40 15.46 -54.40
C ARG A 724 15.71 14.19 -53.63
N ARG A 725 16.94 13.69 -53.75
CA ARG A 725 17.43 12.52 -53.01
C ARG A 725 17.43 12.76 -51.49
N CYS A 726 17.90 13.92 -51.04
CA CYS A 726 17.91 14.27 -49.62
C CYS A 726 16.50 14.40 -49.05
N ALA A 727 15.57 15.03 -49.76
CA ALA A 727 14.17 15.13 -49.35
C ALA A 727 13.50 13.75 -49.28
N GLU A 728 13.75 12.87 -50.25
CA GLU A 728 13.26 11.47 -50.25
C GLU A 728 13.86 10.65 -49.09
N GLU A 729 15.12 10.85 -48.76
CA GLU A 729 15.77 10.14 -47.65
C GLU A 729 15.31 10.65 -46.28
N ILE A 730 15.14 11.97 -46.13
CA ILE A 730 14.55 12.59 -44.93
C ILE A 730 13.12 12.10 -44.74
N THR A 731 12.28 12.17 -45.78
CA THR A 731 10.88 11.68 -45.70
C THR A 731 10.81 10.18 -45.45
N THR A 732 11.74 9.38 -45.96
CA THR A 732 11.82 7.94 -45.67
C THR A 732 12.22 7.67 -44.22
N LYS A 733 13.14 8.46 -43.65
CA LYS A 733 13.49 8.42 -42.22
C LYS A 733 12.41 9.00 -41.30
N LEU A 734 11.49 9.77 -41.87
CA LEU A 734 10.31 10.28 -41.20
C LEU A 734 9.11 9.32 -41.26
N LYS A 735 9.18 8.23 -42.04
CA LYS A 735 8.11 7.22 -42.08
C LYS A 735 8.03 6.50 -40.72
N PRO A 736 6.82 6.20 -40.23
CA PRO A 736 6.65 5.35 -39.07
C PRO A 736 6.93 3.88 -39.44
N ASN A 737 7.68 3.19 -38.58
CA ASN A 737 7.72 1.73 -38.47
C ASN A 737 6.33 1.31 -37.97
N PRO A 738 5.78 0.16 -38.41
CA PRO A 738 4.57 -0.43 -37.83
C PRO A 738 4.57 -0.53 -36.28
N GLY A 739 5.71 -0.28 -35.62
CA GLY A 739 5.90 -0.34 -34.18
C GLY A 739 5.70 0.88 -33.29
N TYR A 740 5.77 2.08 -33.83
CA TYR A 740 5.62 3.31 -33.04
C TYR A 740 4.78 4.31 -33.84
N PHE A 741 3.47 4.31 -33.58
CA PHE A 741 2.50 5.09 -34.35
C PHE A 741 2.55 6.61 -34.10
N PHE A 742 3.36 7.11 -33.14
CA PHE A 742 3.55 8.54 -32.87
C PHE A 742 5.02 8.98 -32.94
N GLY A 743 5.67 8.74 -34.07
CA GLY A 743 7.03 9.22 -34.29
C GLY A 743 7.65 8.75 -35.59
N PRO A 744 8.57 9.50 -36.19
CA PRO A 744 9.49 8.93 -37.17
C PRO A 744 10.41 7.92 -36.48
N ASP A 745 10.85 6.88 -37.19
CA ASP A 745 11.71 5.80 -36.66
C ASP A 745 13.02 6.26 -36.06
N ASP A 746 13.52 7.38 -36.55
CA ASP A 746 14.88 7.80 -36.32
C ASP A 746 14.97 9.32 -36.42
N PRO A 747 14.39 10.10 -35.50
CA PRO A 747 14.49 11.56 -35.52
C PRO A 747 15.96 12.01 -35.43
N ALA A 748 16.80 11.21 -34.75
CA ALA A 748 18.24 11.39 -34.73
C ALA A 748 18.86 11.15 -36.13
N GLY A 749 18.47 10.09 -36.82
CA GLY A 749 18.90 9.78 -38.18
C GLY A 749 18.39 10.76 -39.23
N ALA A 750 17.16 11.25 -39.12
CA ALA A 750 16.63 12.33 -39.95
C ALA A 750 17.45 13.62 -39.72
N ALA A 751 17.79 13.96 -38.46
CA ALA A 751 18.67 15.07 -38.16
C ALA A 751 20.11 14.87 -38.69
N ILE A 752 20.64 13.64 -38.63
CA ILE A 752 21.94 13.26 -39.23
C ILE A 752 21.90 13.41 -40.75
N VAL A 753 20.82 12.97 -41.41
CA VAL A 753 20.62 13.12 -42.85
C VAL A 753 20.51 14.61 -43.21
N ILE A 754 19.77 15.41 -42.44
CA ILE A 754 19.67 16.87 -42.63
C ILE A 754 21.04 17.54 -42.51
N ASP A 755 21.81 17.24 -41.46
CA ASP A 755 23.14 17.80 -41.26
C ASP A 755 24.12 17.36 -42.36
N ARG A 756 24.08 16.08 -42.75
CA ARG A 756 24.88 15.55 -43.86
C ARG A 756 24.52 16.23 -45.18
N CYS A 757 23.25 16.36 -45.52
CA CYS A 757 22.78 17.03 -46.73
C CYS A 757 23.18 18.51 -46.76
N LYS A 758 23.13 19.21 -45.61
CA LYS A 758 23.64 20.59 -45.50
C LYS A 758 25.15 20.66 -45.76
N LYS A 759 25.94 19.71 -45.23
CA LYS A 759 27.40 19.65 -45.41
C LYS A 759 27.80 19.28 -46.85
N GLU A 760 27.13 18.30 -47.46
CA GLU A 760 27.36 17.88 -48.85
C GLU A 760 27.06 19.04 -49.82
N LYS A 761 25.94 19.75 -49.62
CA LYS A 761 25.59 20.98 -50.36
C LYS A 761 26.66 22.07 -50.23
N ALA A 762 27.11 22.35 -49.01
CA ALA A 762 28.18 23.33 -48.79
C ALA A 762 29.50 22.92 -49.46
N ALA A 763 29.81 21.63 -49.48
CA ALA A 763 31.01 21.09 -50.13
C ALA A 763 30.95 21.20 -51.67
N MET A 764 29.81 20.87 -52.29
CA MET A 764 29.59 21.02 -53.74
C MET A 764 29.76 22.48 -54.17
N ARG A 765 29.19 23.43 -53.42
CA ARG A 765 29.34 24.85 -53.69
C ARG A 765 30.77 25.34 -53.53
N ALA A 766 31.43 24.96 -52.44
CA ALA A 766 32.83 25.31 -52.23
C ALA A 766 33.73 24.75 -53.34
N GLN A 767 33.36 23.62 -53.94
CA GLN A 767 34.05 23.05 -55.10
C GLN A 767 33.83 23.91 -56.36
N ALA A 768 32.59 24.24 -56.69
CA ALA A 768 32.29 25.12 -57.83
C ALA A 768 32.95 26.51 -57.71
N GLU A 769 33.00 27.09 -56.51
CA GLU A 769 33.71 28.35 -56.25
C GLU A 769 35.23 28.22 -56.43
N ARG A 770 35.81 27.07 -56.07
CA ARG A 770 37.23 26.78 -56.33
C ARG A 770 37.49 26.62 -57.83
N ASP A 771 36.63 25.90 -58.53
CA ASP A 771 36.77 25.64 -59.96
C ASP A 771 36.57 26.93 -60.78
N CYS A 772 35.63 27.79 -60.38
CA CYS A 772 35.47 29.11 -60.94
C CYS A 772 36.68 30.03 -60.66
N LYS A 773 37.22 30.03 -59.43
CA LYS A 773 38.46 30.77 -59.12
C LYS A 773 39.65 30.26 -59.92
N ALA A 774 39.73 28.96 -60.16
CA ALA A 774 40.78 28.36 -61.00
C ALA A 774 40.63 28.80 -62.47
N ALA A 775 39.41 28.84 -63.01
CA ALA A 775 39.14 29.34 -64.35
C ALA A 775 39.55 30.82 -64.52
N HIS A 776 39.29 31.65 -63.50
CA HIS A 776 39.77 33.04 -63.48
C HIS A 776 41.30 33.14 -63.38
N ALA A 777 41.93 32.39 -62.48
CA ALA A 777 43.39 32.42 -62.30
C ALA A 777 44.15 31.93 -63.54
N GLN A 778 43.61 30.95 -64.27
CA GLN A 778 44.20 30.44 -65.51
C GLN A 778 44.15 31.49 -66.63
N ALA A 779 43.09 32.31 -66.69
CA ALA A 779 42.97 33.41 -67.65
C ALA A 779 43.92 34.59 -67.32
N ASP A 780 44.22 34.84 -66.05
CA ASP A 780 45.16 35.89 -65.63
C ASP A 780 46.63 35.50 -65.91
N VAL A 781 47.02 34.23 -65.67
CA VAL A 781 48.39 33.74 -65.93
C VAL A 781 48.75 33.73 -67.42
N GLU A 782 47.79 33.48 -68.31
CA GLU A 782 48.00 33.57 -69.75
C GLU A 782 48.11 35.00 -70.28
N ASN A 783 47.51 35.99 -69.60
CA ASN A 783 47.66 37.41 -69.94
C ASN A 783 49.09 37.90 -69.64
N ASP A 784 49.66 37.53 -68.50
CA ASP A 784 51.02 37.93 -68.08
C ASP A 784 52.11 37.36 -69.01
N LEU A 785 51.89 36.16 -69.57
CA LEU A 785 52.77 35.50 -70.53
C LEU A 785 52.80 36.17 -71.92
N ASP A 786 51.67 36.74 -72.35
CA ASP A 786 51.58 37.48 -73.63
C ASP A 786 52.19 38.89 -73.50
N GLU A 787 52.07 39.56 -72.35
CA GLU A 787 52.62 40.91 -72.12
C GLU A 787 54.16 40.94 -72.19
N ILE A 788 54.83 39.92 -71.64
CA ILE A 788 56.30 39.77 -71.64
C ILE A 788 56.87 39.59 -73.06
N ASN A 789 56.15 38.93 -73.97
CA ASN A 789 56.58 38.72 -75.36
C ASN A 789 56.48 40.00 -76.22
N THR A 790 55.69 40.99 -75.80
CA THR A 790 55.48 42.26 -76.52
C THR A 790 56.53 43.33 -76.23
N GLN A 791 57.29 43.19 -75.13
CA GLN A 791 58.28 44.19 -74.71
C GLN A 791 59.57 44.18 -75.56
N GLU A 792 59.86 43.09 -76.28
CA GLU A 792 61.08 42.94 -77.10
C GLU A 792 61.00 43.59 -78.50
N ALA A 793 59.84 44.10 -78.93
CA ALA A 793 59.63 44.52 -80.33
C ALA A 793 59.45 46.05 -80.57
N ILE A 794 59.71 46.90 -79.57
CA ILE A 794 59.50 48.36 -79.68
C ILE A 794 60.84 49.12 -79.65
N GLU A 795 61.42 49.40 -80.82
CA GLU A 795 62.34 50.54 -81.01
C GLU A 795 61.98 51.34 -82.29
N LEU A 796 61.65 52.63 -82.06
CA LEU A 796 61.59 53.79 -82.99
C LEU A 796 60.44 53.82 -84.04
N MET A 797 59.33 54.51 -83.75
CA MET A 797 59.07 55.97 -83.98
C MET A 797 58.78 56.34 -85.45
N SER A 798 57.90 57.28 -85.82
CA SER A 798 56.92 58.14 -85.14
C SER A 798 56.18 58.95 -86.22
N ILE A 799 55.14 59.66 -85.78
CA ILE A 799 54.46 60.80 -86.44
C ILE A 799 53.17 60.44 -87.19
N ASN A 800 52.14 60.26 -86.35
CA ASN A 800 50.81 60.85 -86.50
C ASN A 800 50.87 62.26 -87.10
N ALA A 801 50.08 62.51 -88.14
CA ALA A 801 49.03 63.53 -88.12
C ALA A 801 48.52 63.81 -89.55
N GLU A 802 47.89 62.84 -90.20
CA GLU A 802 47.11 63.11 -91.43
C GLU A 802 45.99 62.08 -91.65
N ILE A 803 45.44 61.56 -90.53
CA ILE A 803 44.28 60.67 -90.50
C ILE A 803 42.94 61.42 -90.48
N ASP A 804 42.85 62.69 -90.08
CA ASP A 804 41.54 63.26 -89.73
C ASP A 804 40.70 63.88 -90.86
N ALA A 805 41.20 63.90 -92.10
CA ALA A 805 40.56 64.72 -93.14
C ALA A 805 39.73 63.96 -94.21
N GLN A 806 39.84 62.64 -94.37
CA GLN A 806 39.11 61.92 -95.44
C GLN A 806 38.28 60.70 -95.02
N ILE A 807 38.28 60.32 -93.74
CA ILE A 807 37.40 59.28 -93.18
C ILE A 807 36.04 59.90 -92.78
N ARG A 808 35.35 60.55 -93.71
CA ARG A 808 34.00 61.09 -93.46
C ARG A 808 33.00 60.88 -94.61
N GLN A 809 33.29 60.00 -95.56
CA GLN A 809 32.31 59.67 -96.60
C GLN A 809 32.45 58.24 -97.11
N SER A 810 31.91 57.28 -96.33
CA SER A 810 31.48 55.97 -96.81
C SER A 810 30.64 55.29 -95.73
N GLN A 811 29.55 54.61 -96.12
CA GLN A 811 28.47 54.03 -95.30
C GLN A 811 28.91 52.99 -94.23
N ILE A 812 30.21 52.69 -94.11
CA ILE A 812 30.78 51.72 -93.16
C ILE A 812 30.85 52.27 -91.72
N ASN A 813 31.04 53.58 -91.52
CA ASN A 813 31.11 54.17 -90.16
C ASN A 813 29.75 54.26 -89.45
N GLU A 814 28.65 54.48 -90.17
CA GLU A 814 27.30 54.48 -89.56
C GLU A 814 26.91 53.07 -89.11
N GLN A 815 27.19 52.03 -89.90
CA GLN A 815 26.92 50.63 -89.54
C GLN A 815 27.89 50.11 -88.46
N GLY A 816 29.15 50.56 -88.45
CA GLY A 816 30.12 50.22 -87.42
C GLY A 816 29.81 50.86 -86.05
N ILE A 817 29.37 52.12 -86.02
CA ILE A 817 28.91 52.77 -84.78
C ILE A 817 27.62 52.10 -84.28
N GLU A 818 26.69 51.74 -85.19
CA GLU A 818 25.46 51.04 -84.81
C GLU A 818 25.72 49.62 -84.26
N HIS A 819 26.68 48.89 -84.83
CA HIS A 819 27.15 47.59 -84.31
C HIS A 819 27.83 47.72 -82.95
N GLU A 820 28.73 48.71 -82.79
CA GLU A 820 29.41 48.97 -81.52
C GLU A 820 28.41 49.39 -80.42
N VAL A 821 27.41 50.18 -80.76
CA VAL A 821 26.32 50.54 -79.85
C VAL A 821 25.49 49.32 -79.46
N ARG A 822 25.13 48.42 -80.41
CA ARG A 822 24.41 47.17 -80.11
C ARG A 822 25.21 46.22 -79.24
N ILE A 823 26.51 46.03 -79.51
CA ILE A 823 27.38 45.21 -78.65
C ILE A 823 27.45 45.81 -77.25
N ARG A 824 27.64 47.13 -77.12
CA ARG A 824 27.61 47.80 -75.79
C ARG A 824 26.27 47.69 -75.09
N GLU A 825 25.17 47.63 -75.84
CA GLU A 825 23.82 47.39 -75.30
C GLU A 825 23.66 45.94 -74.80
N PHE A 826 24.11 44.94 -75.57
CA PHE A 826 24.14 43.55 -75.12
C PHE A 826 25.04 43.34 -73.91
N LEU A 827 26.18 44.03 -73.83
CA LEU A 827 27.08 43.99 -72.66
C LEU A 827 26.43 44.59 -71.41
N ARG A 828 25.67 45.68 -71.54
CA ARG A 828 24.88 46.23 -70.41
C ARG A 828 23.76 45.29 -69.98
N THR A 829 23.09 44.66 -70.94
CA THR A 829 22.07 43.63 -70.67
C THR A 829 22.69 42.41 -69.99
N ALA A 830 23.92 42.02 -70.35
CA ALA A 830 24.64 40.92 -69.71
C ALA A 830 24.91 41.19 -68.22
N ASP A 831 25.40 42.39 -67.86
CA ASP A 831 25.61 42.78 -66.45
C ASP A 831 24.29 42.77 -65.65
N ALA A 832 23.18 43.19 -66.26
CA ALA A 832 21.86 43.16 -65.64
C ALA A 832 21.35 41.72 -65.43
N LEU A 833 21.56 40.83 -66.40
CA LEU A 833 21.17 39.42 -66.34
C LEU A 833 22.00 38.63 -65.30
N VAL A 834 23.27 38.96 -65.12
CA VAL A 834 24.10 38.39 -64.04
C VAL A 834 23.58 38.81 -62.66
N LEU A 835 23.15 40.06 -62.50
CA LEU A 835 22.53 40.52 -61.26
C LEU A 835 21.20 39.81 -60.99
N GLU A 836 20.37 39.62 -62.03
CA GLU A 836 19.10 38.88 -61.95
C GLU A 836 19.32 37.41 -61.56
N SER A 837 20.29 36.74 -62.17
CA SER A 837 20.69 35.36 -61.83
C SER A 837 21.16 35.25 -60.37
N ASN A 838 22.00 36.16 -59.91
CA ASN A 838 22.44 36.19 -58.50
C ASN A 838 21.27 36.42 -57.53
N GLN A 839 20.33 37.32 -57.87
CA GLN A 839 19.13 37.56 -57.06
C GLN A 839 18.20 36.34 -57.05
N ALA A 840 18.03 35.65 -58.17
CA ALA A 840 17.26 34.42 -58.26
C ALA A 840 17.90 33.30 -57.41
N SER A 841 19.24 33.16 -57.46
CA SER A 841 19.98 32.16 -56.69
C SER A 841 19.87 32.39 -55.18
N ILE A 842 19.96 33.65 -54.73
CA ILE A 842 19.74 34.00 -53.30
C ILE A 842 18.31 33.66 -52.86
N ARG A 843 17.30 33.94 -53.71
CA ARG A 843 15.90 33.60 -53.41
C ARG A 843 15.68 32.09 -53.34
N SER A 844 16.29 31.32 -54.24
CA SER A 844 16.26 29.86 -54.21
C SER A 844 16.88 29.31 -52.93
N GLN A 845 18.03 29.84 -52.51
CA GLN A 845 18.67 29.44 -51.25
C GLN A 845 17.83 29.76 -50.02
N ALA A 846 17.17 30.92 -50.00
CA ALA A 846 16.26 31.29 -48.92
C ALA A 846 15.05 30.35 -48.84
N ALA A 847 14.44 30.03 -49.99
CA ALA A 847 13.30 29.10 -50.07
C ALA A 847 13.67 27.67 -49.63
N GLN A 848 14.86 27.19 -50.02
CA GLN A 848 15.38 25.89 -49.57
C GLN A 848 15.70 25.89 -48.06
N GLY A 849 16.24 26.99 -47.52
CA GLY A 849 16.46 27.14 -46.08
C GLY A 849 15.16 27.01 -45.29
N GLN A 850 14.08 27.66 -45.76
CA GLN A 850 12.74 27.56 -45.16
C GLN A 850 12.20 26.13 -45.15
N LEU A 851 12.42 25.35 -46.22
CA LEU A 851 12.03 23.95 -46.27
C LEU A 851 12.74 23.09 -45.20
N PHE A 852 14.06 23.21 -45.08
CA PHE A 852 14.82 22.46 -44.07
C PHE A 852 14.51 22.89 -42.64
N ASP A 853 14.29 24.18 -42.40
CA ASP A 853 13.89 24.69 -41.09
C ASP A 853 12.48 24.19 -40.72
N GLY A 854 11.58 24.06 -41.69
CA GLY A 854 10.28 23.42 -41.52
C GLY A 854 10.39 21.96 -41.05
N PHE A 855 11.26 21.15 -41.66
CA PHE A 855 11.47 19.76 -41.24
C PHE A 855 12.06 19.66 -39.82
N ASN A 856 13.01 20.54 -39.47
CA ASN A 856 13.52 20.61 -38.09
C ASN A 856 12.44 21.02 -37.09
N ARG A 857 11.52 21.91 -37.49
CA ARG A 857 10.39 22.30 -36.66
C ARG A 857 9.46 21.11 -36.40
N VAL A 858 9.11 20.33 -37.42
CA VAL A 858 8.32 19.09 -37.26
C VAL A 858 8.98 18.15 -36.25
N LEU A 859 10.26 17.84 -36.42
CA LEU A 859 11.02 16.99 -35.48
C LEU A 859 10.99 17.52 -34.04
N SER A 860 11.18 18.84 -33.87
CA SER A 860 11.17 19.47 -32.56
C SER A 860 9.78 19.46 -31.90
N LEU A 861 8.72 19.64 -32.68
CA LEU A 861 7.34 19.61 -32.18
C LEU A 861 6.95 18.20 -31.73
N MET A 862 7.36 17.17 -32.48
CA MET A 862 7.12 15.78 -32.09
C MET A 862 7.83 15.41 -30.78
N GLN A 863 9.11 15.76 -30.64
CA GLN A 863 9.84 15.53 -29.39
C GLN A 863 9.27 16.33 -28.20
N ARG A 864 8.80 17.56 -28.45
CA ARG A 864 8.19 18.40 -27.41
C ARG A 864 6.81 17.92 -27.01
N ARG A 865 6.02 17.37 -27.94
CA ARG A 865 4.73 16.71 -27.68
C ARG A 865 4.93 15.54 -26.72
N GLN A 866 5.86 14.63 -27.03
CA GLN A 866 6.19 13.50 -26.17
C GLN A 866 6.63 13.95 -24.78
N LYS A 867 7.58 14.90 -24.69
CA LYS A 867 8.04 15.43 -23.40
C LYS A 867 6.94 16.17 -22.61
N ALA A 868 5.97 16.77 -23.27
CA ALA A 868 4.86 17.46 -22.60
C ALA A 868 3.88 16.45 -21.98
N LEU A 869 3.56 15.37 -22.70
CA LEU A 869 2.73 14.28 -22.19
C LEU A 869 3.43 13.53 -21.05
N GLN A 870 4.73 13.25 -21.17
CA GLN A 870 5.54 12.67 -20.09
C GLN A 870 5.51 13.48 -18.79
N ARG A 871 5.48 14.82 -18.88
CA ARG A 871 5.40 15.68 -17.68
C ARG A 871 4.02 15.66 -17.03
N LEU A 872 2.96 15.53 -17.82
CA LEU A 872 1.62 15.35 -17.27
C LEU A 872 1.50 14.00 -16.58
N GLU A 873 2.14 12.99 -17.13
CA GLU A 873 2.15 11.65 -16.54
C GLU A 873 2.97 11.57 -15.24
N GLN A 874 4.16 12.17 -15.24
CA GLN A 874 5.00 12.35 -14.05
C GLN A 874 4.45 13.42 -13.10
N SER A 875 3.29 14.01 -13.42
CA SER A 875 2.66 14.97 -12.52
C SER A 875 2.31 14.24 -11.23
N PRO A 876 2.71 14.75 -10.06
CA PRO A 876 2.25 14.21 -8.79
C PRO A 876 0.72 14.33 -8.64
N ALA A 877 0.06 15.11 -9.49
CA ALA A 877 -1.38 15.22 -9.54
C ALA A 877 -2.07 14.17 -10.44
N ASN A 878 -1.34 13.30 -11.15
CA ASN A 878 -1.92 12.27 -12.03
C ASN A 878 -2.44 11.07 -11.25
N PRO A 879 -3.77 10.89 -11.11
CA PRO A 879 -4.33 9.77 -10.37
C PRO A 879 -4.12 8.41 -11.04
N LEU A 880 -3.87 8.38 -12.36
CA LEU A 880 -3.72 7.13 -13.12
C LEU A 880 -2.34 6.49 -12.96
N THR A 881 -1.32 7.27 -12.58
CA THR A 881 0.07 6.81 -12.46
C THR A 881 0.66 7.07 -11.07
N ASN A 882 -0.02 7.84 -10.22
CA ASN A 882 0.43 8.08 -8.85
C ASN A 882 -0.36 7.20 -7.86
N PRO A 883 0.24 6.14 -7.31
CA PRO A 883 -0.42 5.23 -6.38
C PRO A 883 -0.91 5.92 -5.10
N LYS A 884 -0.41 7.12 -4.76
CA LYS A 884 -0.87 7.90 -3.60
C LYS A 884 -2.36 8.24 -3.65
N PHE A 885 -2.94 8.34 -4.84
CA PHE A 885 -4.38 8.59 -4.96
C PHE A 885 -5.21 7.37 -4.57
N LEU A 886 -4.85 6.19 -5.07
CA LEU A 886 -5.49 4.93 -4.66
C LEU A 886 -5.22 4.63 -3.18
N GLN A 887 -4.02 4.92 -2.69
CA GLN A 887 -3.70 4.83 -1.26
C GLN A 887 -4.55 5.79 -0.44
N ALA A 888 -4.75 7.04 -0.86
CA ALA A 888 -5.60 7.99 -0.15
C ALA A 888 -7.06 7.52 -0.11
N GLN A 889 -7.61 7.06 -1.25
CA GLN A 889 -8.95 6.47 -1.29
C GLN A 889 -9.06 5.29 -0.32
N LEU A 890 -8.08 4.38 -0.35
CA LEU A 890 -8.06 3.23 0.52
C LEU A 890 -7.87 3.62 2.00
N GLU A 891 -7.07 4.63 2.32
CA GLU A 891 -6.85 5.09 3.69
C GLU A 891 -8.14 5.66 4.29
N TYR A 892 -8.88 6.50 3.54
CA TYR A 892 -10.21 6.92 3.92
C TYR A 892 -11.15 5.72 4.08
N GLY A 893 -11.04 4.75 3.18
CA GLY A 893 -11.82 3.53 3.15
C GLY A 893 -11.59 2.55 4.32
N ARG A 894 -10.36 2.32 4.73
CA ARG A 894 -10.03 1.40 5.83
C ARG A 894 -10.54 1.93 7.16
N ASN A 895 -10.43 3.24 7.36
CA ASN A 895 -11.00 3.90 8.52
C ASN A 895 -12.53 3.81 8.52
N LEU A 896 -13.16 3.88 7.34
CA LEU A 896 -14.60 3.69 7.19
C LEU A 896 -15.07 2.33 7.70
N LEU A 897 -14.36 1.24 7.36
CA LEU A 897 -14.67 -0.09 7.89
C LEU A 897 -14.53 -0.14 9.41
N ARG A 898 -13.48 0.46 9.97
CA ARG A 898 -13.29 0.54 11.43
C ARG A 898 -14.45 1.29 12.10
N TRP A 899 -14.86 2.44 11.55
CA TRP A 899 -15.96 3.24 12.09
C TRP A 899 -17.30 2.53 11.93
N ARG A 900 -17.51 1.79 10.84
CA ARG A 900 -18.66 0.91 10.63
C ARG A 900 -18.76 -0.14 11.73
N GLU A 901 -17.65 -0.85 12.01
CA GLU A 901 -17.61 -1.84 13.09
C GLU A 901 -17.87 -1.20 14.46
N GLN A 902 -17.32 -0.02 14.73
CA GLN A 902 -17.56 0.70 15.98
C GLN A 902 -19.04 1.10 16.13
N ALA A 903 -19.66 1.60 15.06
CA ALA A 903 -21.08 1.95 15.04
C ALA A 903 -21.96 0.70 15.24
N ALA A 904 -21.66 -0.41 14.56
CA ALA A 904 -22.39 -1.66 14.71
C ALA A 904 -22.26 -2.25 16.13
N ARG A 905 -21.05 -2.22 16.71
CA ARG A 905 -20.82 -2.62 18.11
C ARG A 905 -21.56 -1.73 19.09
N ALA A 906 -21.59 -0.41 18.86
CA ALA A 906 -22.34 0.51 19.71
C ALA A 906 -23.85 0.23 19.65
N ALA A 907 -24.40 -0.05 18.45
CA ALA A 907 -25.78 -0.47 18.27
C ALA A 907 -26.07 -1.83 18.95
N TYR A 908 -25.15 -2.79 18.84
CA TYR A 908 -25.24 -4.09 19.51
C TYR A 908 -25.31 -3.93 21.03
N LEU A 909 -24.40 -3.12 21.59
CA LEU A 909 -24.38 -2.78 23.01
C LEU A 909 -25.66 -2.06 23.47
N ALA A 910 -26.27 -1.23 22.62
CA ALA A 910 -27.59 -0.65 22.89
C ALA A 910 -28.69 -1.73 22.90
N GLY A 911 -28.64 -2.70 21.99
CA GLY A 911 -29.48 -3.90 22.03
C GLY A 911 -29.32 -4.70 23.33
N ARG A 912 -28.09 -4.98 23.75
CA ARG A 912 -27.83 -5.65 25.04
C ARG A 912 -28.34 -4.85 26.24
N ALA A 913 -28.22 -3.53 26.19
CA ALA A 913 -28.81 -2.65 27.21
C ALA A 913 -30.35 -2.66 27.18
N LEU A 914 -30.98 -2.85 26.01
CA LEU A 914 -32.42 -3.07 25.89
C LEU A 914 -32.82 -4.39 26.54
N GLU A 915 -32.16 -5.50 26.19
CA GLU A 915 -32.42 -6.83 26.77
C GLU A 915 -32.32 -6.81 28.28
N TYR A 916 -31.29 -6.15 28.82
CA TYR A 916 -31.17 -5.92 30.25
C TYR A 916 -32.36 -5.14 30.83
N HIS A 917 -32.80 -4.09 30.15
CA HIS A 917 -33.91 -3.25 30.61
C HIS A 917 -35.26 -3.98 30.60
N ILE A 918 -35.57 -4.71 29.53
CA ILE A 918 -36.81 -5.49 29.42
C ILE A 918 -36.73 -6.83 30.17
N ASN A 919 -35.49 -7.24 30.49
CA ASN A 919 -35.11 -8.51 31.10
C ASN A 919 -35.64 -9.75 30.36
N GLN A 920 -35.45 -9.77 29.04
CA GLN A 920 -35.85 -10.83 28.10
C GLN A 920 -34.88 -10.83 26.91
N ASP A 921 -34.71 -11.98 26.27
CA ASP A 921 -33.90 -12.12 25.05
C ASP A 921 -34.59 -11.44 23.86
N VAL A 922 -33.82 -10.74 23.02
CA VAL A 922 -34.31 -10.04 21.81
C VAL A 922 -33.58 -10.60 20.60
N ALA A 923 -34.19 -11.61 19.96
CA ALA A 923 -33.61 -12.29 18.80
C ALA A 923 -33.31 -11.36 17.61
N GLN A 924 -33.98 -10.20 17.52
CA GLN A 924 -33.79 -9.22 16.45
C GLN A 924 -32.41 -8.53 16.49
N ILE A 925 -31.73 -8.49 17.65
CA ILE A 925 -30.45 -7.77 17.78
C ILE A 925 -29.42 -8.31 16.81
N GLU A 926 -29.14 -9.61 16.85
CA GLU A 926 -28.17 -10.23 15.96
C GLU A 926 -28.70 -10.33 14.53
N MET A 927 -29.99 -10.64 14.38
CA MET A 927 -30.64 -10.78 13.07
C MET A 927 -30.55 -9.51 12.22
N GLU A 928 -30.64 -8.33 12.84
CA GLU A 928 -30.57 -7.05 12.14
C GLU A 928 -29.14 -6.50 12.05
N LEU A 929 -28.32 -6.63 13.11
CA LEU A 929 -27.01 -5.98 13.17
C LEU A 929 -25.85 -6.77 12.58
N VAL A 930 -25.90 -8.11 12.60
CA VAL A 930 -24.87 -8.96 11.98
C VAL A 930 -24.79 -8.71 10.47
N PRO A 931 -25.91 -8.69 9.71
CA PRO A 931 -25.87 -8.38 8.28
C PRO A 931 -25.74 -6.87 7.99
N ALA A 932 -26.02 -5.97 8.94
CA ALA A 932 -25.97 -4.52 8.69
C ALA A 932 -24.60 -4.05 8.19
N ARG A 933 -24.57 -3.35 7.06
CA ARG A 933 -23.36 -2.76 6.46
C ARG A 933 -23.47 -1.25 6.27
N SER A 934 -24.68 -0.71 6.16
CA SER A 934 -24.93 0.73 6.00
C SER A 934 -25.28 1.42 7.31
N ALA A 935 -25.06 2.73 7.37
CA ALA A 935 -25.52 3.53 8.51
C ALA A 935 -27.05 3.47 8.67
N THR A 936 -27.79 3.42 7.56
CA THR A 936 -29.26 3.35 7.57
C THR A 936 -29.78 2.06 8.19
N GLU A 937 -29.21 0.89 7.86
CA GLU A 937 -29.60 -0.37 8.51
C GLU A 937 -29.37 -0.35 10.02
N MET A 938 -28.27 0.28 10.47
CA MET A 938 -27.98 0.44 11.90
C MET A 938 -28.94 1.45 12.58
N GLU A 939 -29.29 2.54 11.88
CA GLU A 939 -30.28 3.52 12.33
C GLU A 939 -31.66 2.86 12.48
N ASP A 940 -32.07 2.05 11.50
CA ASP A 940 -33.35 1.34 11.49
C ASP A 940 -33.43 0.32 12.63
N ALA A 941 -32.37 -0.47 12.84
CA ALA A 941 -32.30 -1.42 13.95
C ALA A 941 -32.37 -0.72 15.32
N LEU A 942 -31.59 0.36 15.50
CA LEU A 942 -31.61 1.15 16.73
C LEU A 942 -32.98 1.78 16.97
N GLN A 943 -33.65 2.24 15.91
CA GLN A 943 -34.99 2.78 16.00
C GLN A 943 -36.01 1.71 16.38
N CYS A 944 -35.87 0.47 15.88
CA CYS A 944 -36.68 -0.65 16.39
C CYS A 944 -36.47 -0.83 17.90
N PHE A 945 -35.23 -0.87 18.38
CA PHE A 945 -34.95 -1.06 19.81
C PHE A 945 -35.59 0.03 20.68
N ILE A 946 -35.56 1.28 20.21
CA ILE A 946 -36.23 2.40 20.90
C ILE A 946 -37.74 2.19 20.95
N THR A 947 -38.36 1.71 19.87
CA THR A 947 -39.80 1.39 19.84
C THR A 947 -40.14 0.26 20.81
N MET A 948 -39.34 -0.82 20.83
CA MET A 948 -39.50 -1.92 21.80
C MET A 948 -39.43 -1.43 23.25
N TYR A 949 -38.48 -0.56 23.56
CA TYR A 949 -38.36 0.07 24.88
C TYR A 949 -39.61 0.88 25.26
N GLN A 950 -40.14 1.67 24.33
CA GLN A 950 -41.33 2.50 24.55
C GLN A 950 -42.57 1.62 24.80
N ASP A 951 -42.76 0.59 23.99
CA ASP A 951 -43.87 -0.35 24.11
C ASP A 951 -43.80 -1.14 25.43
N TYR A 952 -42.62 -1.65 25.79
CA TYR A 952 -42.40 -2.33 27.06
C TYR A 952 -42.68 -1.39 28.24
N SER A 953 -42.18 -0.16 28.21
CA SER A 953 -42.41 0.84 29.26
C SER A 953 -43.89 1.16 29.46
N LEU A 954 -44.68 1.18 28.37
CA LEU A 954 -46.13 1.38 28.43
C LEU A 954 -46.87 0.18 29.05
N GLN A 955 -46.39 -1.05 28.82
CA GLN A 955 -47.00 -2.29 29.32
C GLN A 955 -46.61 -2.62 30.77
N ALA A 956 -45.33 -2.51 31.11
CA ALA A 956 -44.79 -2.85 32.43
C ALA A 956 -45.19 -1.85 33.53
N GLY A 957 -45.54 -0.61 33.14
CA GLY A 957 -45.90 0.45 34.07
C GLY A 957 -44.69 1.06 34.78
N THR A 958 -44.93 1.96 35.74
CA THR A 958 -43.86 2.63 36.47
C THR A 958 -43.32 1.72 37.59
N PRO A 959 -42.01 1.41 37.59
CA PRO A 959 -41.40 0.63 38.67
C PRO A 959 -41.54 1.34 40.02
N GLN A 960 -41.62 0.58 41.10
CA GLN A 960 -41.71 1.10 42.46
C GLN A 960 -40.34 1.09 43.13
N GLN A 961 -40.10 2.10 43.96
CA GLN A 961 -38.90 2.17 44.80
C GLN A 961 -39.14 1.44 46.13
N PHE A 962 -38.17 0.65 46.54
CA PHE A 962 -38.14 -0.08 47.79
C PHE A 962 -36.84 0.23 48.55
N VAL A 963 -36.89 0.06 49.88
CA VAL A 963 -35.72 0.15 50.75
C VAL A 963 -35.64 -1.15 51.52
N THR A 964 -34.51 -1.85 51.42
CA THR A 964 -34.27 -3.13 52.09
C THR A 964 -32.98 -3.05 52.87
N ASP A 965 -33.05 -3.29 54.18
CA ASP A 965 -31.88 -3.40 55.05
C ASP A 965 -31.47 -4.88 55.08
N VAL A 966 -30.24 -5.18 54.67
CA VAL A 966 -29.68 -6.52 54.54
C VAL A 966 -28.53 -6.69 55.53
N SER A 967 -28.65 -7.62 56.46
CA SER A 967 -27.58 -7.99 57.39
C SER A 967 -26.57 -8.91 56.68
N VAL A 968 -25.31 -8.51 56.64
CA VAL A 968 -24.24 -9.35 56.10
C VAL A 968 -24.09 -10.61 56.95
N ARG A 969 -24.16 -10.49 58.28
CA ARG A 969 -24.05 -11.65 59.19
C ARG A 969 -25.24 -12.59 59.07
N ASP A 970 -26.45 -12.07 59.23
CA ASP A 970 -27.64 -12.90 59.43
C ASP A 970 -28.24 -13.35 58.10
N ASP A 971 -28.34 -12.45 57.12
CA ASP A 971 -29.03 -12.73 55.87
C ASP A 971 -28.11 -13.33 54.81
N LEU A 972 -26.90 -12.79 54.64
CA LEU A 972 -25.97 -13.22 53.57
C LEU A 972 -25.10 -14.39 54.02
N LEU A 973 -24.42 -14.27 55.16
CA LEU A 973 -23.52 -15.30 55.70
C LEU A 973 -24.22 -16.36 56.56
N ARG A 974 -25.50 -16.14 56.90
CA ARG A 974 -26.34 -17.08 57.66
C ARG A 974 -25.73 -17.46 59.01
N MET A 975 -25.22 -16.49 59.75
CA MET A 975 -24.60 -16.67 61.07
C MET A 975 -25.51 -16.28 62.24
N GLY A 976 -26.79 -15.98 62.00
CA GLY A 976 -27.73 -15.45 63.01
C GLY A 976 -28.24 -16.41 64.09
N TYR A 977 -27.66 -17.61 64.20
CA TYR A 977 -28.01 -18.59 65.23
C TYR A 977 -26.83 -18.90 66.14
N GLU A 978 -27.12 -19.15 67.42
CA GLU A 978 -26.13 -19.61 68.41
C GLU A 978 -25.54 -20.95 67.98
N SER A 979 -24.21 -21.06 68.06
CA SER A 979 -23.47 -22.31 67.81
C SER A 979 -22.73 -22.72 69.08
N THR A 980 -22.11 -23.90 69.11
CA THR A 980 -21.30 -24.35 70.24
C THR A 980 -19.82 -24.34 69.87
N ASP A 981 -18.98 -23.81 70.75
CA ASP A 981 -17.51 -23.82 70.65
C ASP A 981 -17.00 -25.26 70.72
N GLU A 982 -16.28 -25.70 69.69
CA GLU A 982 -15.81 -27.08 69.57
C GLU A 982 -14.64 -27.45 70.50
N VAL A 983 -14.14 -26.51 71.31
CA VAL A 983 -13.01 -26.64 72.23
C VAL A 983 -13.48 -26.63 73.68
N LEU A 984 -14.31 -25.64 74.03
CA LEU A 984 -14.78 -25.41 75.40
C LEU A 984 -16.20 -25.96 75.63
N GLY A 985 -16.94 -26.30 74.57
CA GLY A 985 -18.34 -26.74 74.65
C GLY A 985 -19.30 -25.64 75.09
N GLN A 986 -18.89 -24.37 75.01
CA GLN A 986 -19.68 -23.21 75.40
C GLN A 986 -20.48 -22.64 74.21
N PRO A 987 -21.64 -22.01 74.44
CA PRO A 987 -22.38 -21.34 73.37
C PRO A 987 -21.58 -20.14 72.84
N ILE A 988 -21.40 -20.06 71.52
CA ILE A 988 -20.86 -18.91 70.79
C ILE A 988 -22.03 -18.10 70.23
N THR A 989 -22.05 -16.82 70.54
CA THR A 989 -23.05 -15.88 70.03
C THR A 989 -22.85 -15.60 68.53
N PRO A 990 -23.91 -15.19 67.80
CA PRO A 990 -23.77 -14.78 66.39
C PRO A 990 -22.69 -13.72 66.15
N ALA A 991 -22.55 -12.75 67.06
CA ALA A 991 -21.55 -11.69 66.97
C ALA A 991 -20.12 -12.24 67.08
N GLU A 992 -19.87 -13.16 68.00
CA GLU A 992 -18.57 -13.81 68.16
C GLU A 992 -18.20 -14.67 66.94
N ARG A 993 -19.17 -15.36 66.33
CA ARG A 993 -18.96 -16.08 65.06
C ARG A 993 -18.62 -15.15 63.91
N PHE A 994 -19.32 -14.02 63.82
CA PHE A 994 -19.06 -13.04 62.76
C PHE A 994 -17.67 -12.42 62.91
N ARG A 995 -17.24 -12.08 64.13
CA ARG A 995 -15.86 -11.64 64.40
C ARG A 995 -14.86 -12.70 63.99
N ALA A 996 -15.05 -13.95 64.41
CA ALA A 996 -14.16 -15.04 64.02
C ALA A 996 -14.07 -15.20 62.48
N PHE A 997 -15.16 -14.96 61.75
CA PHE A 997 -15.14 -14.90 60.29
C PHE A 997 -14.35 -13.70 59.75
N LEU A 998 -14.58 -12.49 60.26
CA LEU A 998 -13.84 -11.30 59.84
C LEU A 998 -12.33 -11.47 60.09
N PHE A 999 -11.94 -12.03 61.23
CA PHE A 999 -10.52 -12.24 61.58
C PHE A 999 -9.89 -13.49 60.95
N SER A 1000 -10.53 -14.11 59.96
CA SER A 1000 -9.87 -15.15 59.16
C SER A 1000 -8.66 -14.55 58.43
N PRO A 1001 -7.46 -15.15 58.48
CA PRO A 1001 -6.28 -14.58 57.85
C PRO A 1001 -6.44 -14.40 56.34
N ASP A 1002 -7.25 -15.24 55.68
CA ASP A 1002 -7.52 -15.18 54.24
C ASP A 1002 -8.26 -13.88 53.84
N HIS A 1003 -8.79 -13.15 54.82
CA HIS A 1003 -9.42 -11.85 54.59
C HIS A 1003 -8.45 -10.68 54.78
N PHE A 1004 -7.23 -10.87 55.31
CA PHE A 1004 -6.29 -9.76 55.48
C PHE A 1004 -5.38 -9.60 54.26
N MET A 1005 -5.32 -8.37 53.76
CA MET A 1005 -4.43 -7.98 52.70
C MET A 1005 -3.04 -7.59 53.24
N PRO A 1006 -1.97 -7.60 52.41
CA PRO A 1006 -0.62 -7.21 52.84
C PRO A 1006 -0.51 -5.79 53.42
N ASP A 1007 -1.42 -4.89 53.04
CA ASP A 1007 -1.50 -3.51 53.55
C ASP A 1007 -2.31 -3.38 54.86
N GLY A 1008 -2.69 -4.51 55.46
CA GLY A 1008 -3.49 -4.59 56.69
C GLY A 1008 -4.99 -4.34 56.50
N SER A 1009 -5.47 -4.14 55.26
CA SER A 1009 -6.91 -4.05 54.98
C SER A 1009 -7.59 -5.40 55.16
N LEU A 1010 -8.88 -5.37 55.50
CA LEU A 1010 -9.74 -6.55 55.57
C LEU A 1010 -10.61 -6.63 54.31
N GLU A 1011 -10.61 -7.72 53.55
CA GLU A 1011 -11.43 -7.96 52.36
C GLU A 1011 -12.07 -9.35 52.40
N PHE A 1012 -13.37 -9.46 52.15
CA PHE A 1012 -14.07 -10.75 52.08
C PHE A 1012 -15.22 -10.74 51.05
N PRO A 1013 -15.52 -11.87 50.41
CA PRO A 1013 -16.60 -11.98 49.44
C PRO A 1013 -17.97 -12.20 50.10
N ILE A 1014 -19.03 -11.70 49.46
CA ILE A 1014 -20.43 -11.98 49.78
C ILE A 1014 -21.21 -12.27 48.48
N ALA A 1015 -22.32 -13.00 48.59
CA ALA A 1015 -23.20 -13.30 47.45
C ALA A 1015 -24.65 -12.97 47.80
N ILE A 1016 -25.36 -12.37 46.85
CA ILE A 1016 -26.79 -12.06 46.96
C ILE A 1016 -27.55 -12.91 45.97
N THR A 1017 -28.31 -13.88 46.47
CA THR A 1017 -29.12 -14.80 45.63
C THR A 1017 -30.56 -14.34 45.51
N LEU A 1018 -31.13 -14.48 44.31
CA LEU A 1018 -32.55 -14.21 44.02
C LEU A 1018 -33.45 -15.44 44.09
N THR A 1019 -32.90 -16.61 44.38
CA THR A 1019 -33.63 -17.89 44.38
C THR A 1019 -33.90 -18.36 45.81
N GLU A 1020 -33.14 -19.35 46.28
CA GLU A 1020 -33.27 -19.89 47.63
C GLU A 1020 -32.77 -18.90 48.69
N ASN A 1021 -33.60 -18.65 49.71
CA ASN A 1021 -33.31 -17.74 50.81
C ASN A 1021 -32.99 -16.31 50.36
N SER A 1022 -33.65 -15.83 49.29
CA SER A 1022 -33.56 -14.44 48.83
C SER A 1022 -34.10 -13.47 49.88
N VAL A 1023 -33.33 -12.41 50.16
CA VAL A 1023 -33.80 -11.25 50.95
C VAL A 1023 -34.71 -10.32 50.14
N PHE A 1024 -34.67 -10.42 48.80
CA PHE A 1024 -35.50 -9.65 47.89
C PHE A 1024 -36.79 -10.42 47.54
N SER A 1025 -37.87 -9.68 47.32
CA SER A 1025 -39.21 -10.24 47.08
C SER A 1025 -39.27 -11.09 45.81
N SER A 1026 -39.87 -12.27 45.91
CA SER A 1026 -40.10 -13.13 44.74
C SER A 1026 -41.17 -12.62 43.77
N LEU A 1027 -41.94 -11.61 44.19
CA LEU A 1027 -42.98 -10.95 43.38
C LEU A 1027 -42.45 -9.71 42.64
N ALA A 1028 -41.20 -9.32 42.90
CA ALA A 1028 -40.50 -8.23 42.25
C ALA A 1028 -39.64 -8.76 41.09
N CYS A 1029 -39.64 -8.05 39.97
CA CYS A 1029 -38.84 -8.35 38.79
C CYS A 1029 -38.03 -7.11 38.37
N ASN A 1030 -37.00 -7.34 37.54
CA ASN A 1030 -36.10 -6.29 37.07
C ASN A 1030 -35.60 -5.39 38.22
N ASP A 1031 -35.17 -6.05 39.30
CA ASP A 1031 -34.82 -5.40 40.57
C ASP A 1031 -33.38 -4.88 40.52
N VAL A 1032 -33.27 -3.54 40.44
CA VAL A 1032 -32.00 -2.83 40.25
C VAL A 1032 -31.73 -1.84 41.38
N ILE A 1033 -30.46 -1.71 41.74
CA ILE A 1033 -29.97 -0.80 42.77
C ILE A 1033 -30.13 0.65 42.28
N GLU A 1034 -30.58 1.54 43.15
CA GLU A 1034 -30.52 3.00 42.96
C GLU A 1034 -29.43 3.64 43.81
N SER A 1035 -29.33 3.24 45.07
CA SER A 1035 -28.28 3.71 45.97
C SER A 1035 -28.05 2.76 47.14
N LEU A 1036 -26.86 2.84 47.71
CA LEU A 1036 -26.39 2.02 48.82
C LEU A 1036 -25.96 2.91 49.99
N GLN A 1037 -26.26 2.46 51.20
CA GLN A 1037 -25.69 2.97 52.44
C GLN A 1037 -25.23 1.81 53.30
N ILE A 1038 -24.21 2.03 54.12
CA ILE A 1038 -23.64 1.00 54.99
C ILE A 1038 -23.69 1.50 56.43
N LYS A 1039 -23.99 0.60 57.35
CA LYS A 1039 -23.76 0.81 58.78
C LYS A 1039 -22.98 -0.36 59.36
N VAL A 1040 -22.06 -0.05 60.27
CA VAL A 1040 -21.30 -1.02 61.05
C VAL A 1040 -21.93 -1.09 62.42
N VAL A 1041 -22.33 -2.28 62.86
CA VAL A 1041 -22.99 -2.48 64.15
C VAL A 1041 -21.98 -3.07 65.12
N GLY A 1042 -21.82 -2.47 66.29
CA GLY A 1042 -20.83 -2.90 67.27
C GLY A 1042 -20.69 -1.93 68.43
N ASP A 1043 -20.06 -2.37 69.51
CA ASP A 1043 -19.79 -1.53 70.66
C ASP A 1043 -18.43 -0.84 70.48
N PHE A 1044 -18.26 0.41 70.92
CA PHE A 1044 -16.94 1.08 70.90
C PHE A 1044 -16.21 1.07 69.54
N LEU A 1045 -16.94 1.21 68.43
CA LEU A 1045 -16.40 1.10 67.08
C LEU A 1045 -15.43 2.22 66.69
N GLY A 1046 -15.52 3.40 67.30
CA GLY A 1046 -14.77 4.60 66.87
C GLY A 1046 -15.72 5.77 66.59
N ASP A 1047 -15.29 6.69 65.73
CA ASP A 1047 -16.12 7.76 65.21
C ASP A 1047 -17.18 7.26 64.20
N ASN A 1048 -17.99 8.18 63.67
CA ASN A 1048 -19.12 7.85 62.80
C ASN A 1048 -18.79 7.94 61.30
N GLU A 1049 -17.52 7.80 60.93
CA GLU A 1049 -17.00 8.03 59.58
C GLU A 1049 -16.09 6.88 59.14
N ILE A 1050 -16.68 5.72 58.84
CA ILE A 1050 -15.90 4.52 58.47
C ILE A 1050 -15.90 4.35 56.95
N ASP A 1051 -14.72 4.30 56.33
CA ASP A 1051 -14.58 4.07 54.89
C ASP A 1051 -14.63 2.59 54.54
N PHE A 1052 -15.33 2.27 53.44
CA PHE A 1052 -15.50 0.93 52.87
C PHE A 1052 -15.28 0.97 51.36
N PHE A 1053 -14.58 -0.02 50.81
CA PHE A 1053 -14.67 -0.34 49.39
C PHE A 1053 -15.69 -1.47 49.20
N LEU A 1054 -16.66 -1.24 48.33
CA LEU A 1054 -17.51 -2.30 47.80
C LEU A 1054 -17.09 -2.53 46.36
N SER A 1055 -16.81 -3.78 46.02
CA SER A 1055 -16.50 -4.21 44.66
C SER A 1055 -17.53 -5.21 44.16
N HIS A 1056 -17.85 -5.14 42.88
CA HIS A 1056 -18.64 -6.15 42.18
C HIS A 1056 -17.86 -6.65 40.97
N GLY A 1057 -17.74 -7.98 40.85
CA GLY A 1057 -17.20 -8.69 39.70
C GLY A 1057 -18.24 -9.63 39.08
N GLY A 1058 -17.91 -10.19 37.91
CA GLY A 1058 -18.63 -11.33 37.35
C GLY A 1058 -20.09 -11.09 36.96
N GLU A 1059 -20.93 -12.09 37.22
CA GLU A 1059 -22.34 -12.14 36.82
C GLU A 1059 -23.28 -11.57 37.89
N GLY A 1060 -24.14 -10.65 37.46
CA GLY A 1060 -25.34 -10.24 38.16
C GLY A 1060 -26.57 -10.99 37.66
N ALA A 1061 -27.61 -11.08 38.50
CA ALA A 1061 -28.82 -11.83 38.21
C ALA A 1061 -30.06 -10.95 38.35
N LEU A 1062 -30.99 -11.07 37.40
CA LEU A 1062 -32.30 -10.42 37.44
C LEU A 1062 -33.43 -11.44 37.30
N ARG A 1063 -34.55 -11.19 37.99
CA ARG A 1063 -35.78 -11.96 37.81
C ARG A 1063 -36.61 -11.39 36.67
N ARG A 1064 -37.03 -12.23 35.73
CA ARG A 1064 -37.87 -11.85 34.59
C ARG A 1064 -39.24 -11.35 35.03
N CYS A 1065 -39.79 -10.38 34.32
CA CYS A 1065 -41.11 -9.84 34.66
C CYS A 1065 -42.27 -10.76 34.25
N ASP A 1066 -42.06 -11.69 33.32
CA ASP A 1066 -43.00 -12.75 32.94
C ASP A 1066 -42.80 -14.07 33.72
N ALA A 1067 -41.97 -14.05 34.77
CA ALA A 1067 -41.61 -15.21 35.59
C ALA A 1067 -42.79 -16.02 36.13
N ALA A 1068 -43.97 -15.41 36.31
CA ALA A 1068 -45.19 -16.11 36.73
C ALA A 1068 -45.62 -17.22 35.76
N SER A 1069 -45.17 -17.16 34.51
CA SER A 1069 -45.48 -18.14 33.46
C SER A 1069 -44.34 -19.13 33.17
N LEU A 1070 -43.21 -19.02 33.87
CA LEU A 1070 -41.96 -19.74 33.59
C LEU A 1070 -41.58 -20.72 34.70
N ALA A 1071 -40.82 -21.77 34.34
CA ALA A 1071 -40.26 -22.69 35.32
C ALA A 1071 -39.17 -22.01 36.17
N PRO A 1072 -38.95 -22.40 37.44
CA PRO A 1072 -38.01 -21.73 38.34
C PRO A 1072 -36.59 -21.44 37.78
N PRO A 1073 -35.90 -22.34 37.05
CA PRO A 1073 -34.59 -22.03 36.47
C PRO A 1073 -34.64 -21.01 35.33
N GLU A 1074 -35.78 -20.87 34.66
CA GLU A 1074 -35.99 -19.92 33.55
C GLU A 1074 -36.42 -18.53 34.05
N GLN A 1075 -36.73 -18.38 35.34
CA GLN A 1075 -37.18 -17.12 35.94
C GLN A 1075 -36.04 -16.11 36.15
N ILE A 1076 -34.78 -16.57 36.12
CA ILE A 1076 -33.60 -15.76 36.38
C ILE A 1076 -32.74 -15.69 35.12
N VAL A 1077 -32.38 -14.49 34.71
CA VAL A 1077 -31.41 -14.22 33.65
C VAL A 1077 -30.14 -13.65 34.29
N ARG A 1078 -29.00 -14.02 33.74
CA ARG A 1078 -27.68 -13.61 34.22
C ARG A 1078 -27.02 -12.71 33.19
N TYR A 1079 -26.42 -11.64 33.69
CA TYR A 1079 -25.70 -10.66 32.89
C TYR A 1079 -24.32 -10.45 33.47
N SER A 1080 -23.32 -10.33 32.63
CA SER A 1080 -21.94 -10.05 33.04
C SER A 1080 -21.64 -8.57 32.88
N PHE A 1081 -20.94 -8.00 33.86
CA PHE A 1081 -20.58 -6.58 33.89
C PHE A 1081 -19.06 -6.42 34.03
N GLY A 1082 -18.52 -5.29 33.57
CA GLY A 1082 -17.11 -4.95 33.84
C GLY A 1082 -16.89 -4.73 35.34
N PRO A 1083 -15.73 -5.11 35.92
CA PRO A 1083 -15.49 -4.98 37.36
C PRO A 1083 -15.62 -3.52 37.79
N ARG A 1084 -16.29 -3.30 38.94
CA ARG A 1084 -16.47 -1.97 39.52
C ARG A 1084 -16.11 -2.00 41.00
N THR A 1085 -15.46 -0.95 41.47
CA THR A 1085 -15.17 -0.71 42.88
C THR A 1085 -15.56 0.71 43.22
N SER A 1086 -16.23 0.90 44.36
CA SER A 1086 -16.63 2.21 44.85
C SER A 1086 -16.29 2.37 46.32
N LEU A 1087 -15.88 3.57 46.71
CA LEU A 1087 -15.72 3.96 48.11
C LEU A 1087 -17.08 4.41 48.66
N LEU A 1088 -17.48 3.84 49.80
CA LEU A 1088 -18.67 4.20 50.57
C LEU A 1088 -18.23 4.60 51.97
N GLN A 1089 -18.88 5.62 52.53
CA GLN A 1089 -18.71 6.00 53.93
C GLN A 1089 -19.89 5.43 54.73
N ALA A 1090 -19.57 4.72 55.81
CA ALA A 1090 -20.49 4.05 56.71
C ALA A 1090 -20.52 4.75 58.07
N GLY A 1091 -21.65 4.62 58.77
CA GLY A 1091 -21.74 5.03 60.17
C GLY A 1091 -21.53 3.88 61.16
N ALA A 1092 -21.12 4.20 62.38
CA ALA A 1092 -21.10 3.35 63.55
C ALA A 1092 -22.50 3.35 64.22
N ASN A 1093 -23.17 2.21 64.21
CA ASN A 1093 -24.51 1.94 64.74
C ASN A 1093 -25.68 2.72 64.08
N ASP A 1094 -25.40 3.70 63.23
CA ASP A 1094 -26.33 4.33 62.30
C ASP A 1094 -25.75 4.37 60.87
N PHE A 1095 -26.48 4.92 59.89
CA PHE A 1095 -26.03 4.97 58.49
C PHE A 1095 -25.13 6.19 58.17
N GLY A 1096 -24.63 6.87 59.20
CA GLY A 1096 -23.75 8.03 59.07
C GLY A 1096 -24.47 9.29 58.56
N LEU A 1097 -23.66 10.33 58.30
CA LEU A 1097 -24.10 11.59 57.70
C LEU A 1097 -23.89 11.66 56.18
N ALA A 1098 -23.20 10.66 55.61
CA ALA A 1098 -22.92 10.57 54.19
C ALA A 1098 -24.21 10.36 53.39
N GLN A 1099 -24.28 10.97 52.21
CA GLN A 1099 -25.38 10.74 51.28
C GLN A 1099 -25.32 9.30 50.74
N ALA A 1100 -26.49 8.75 50.39
CA ALA A 1100 -26.57 7.44 49.78
C ALA A 1100 -25.74 7.41 48.49
N ASN A 1101 -24.90 6.39 48.36
CA ASN A 1101 -23.98 6.25 47.25
C ASN A 1101 -24.69 5.59 46.06
N ALA A 1102 -24.79 6.31 44.95
CA ALA A 1102 -25.44 5.82 43.72
C ALA A 1102 -24.43 5.27 42.68
N ALA A 1103 -23.22 4.90 43.09
CA ALA A 1103 -22.20 4.36 42.18
C ALA A 1103 -22.62 3.01 41.56
N TYR A 1104 -23.47 2.24 42.23
CA TYR A 1104 -24.03 0.99 41.68
C TYR A 1104 -25.44 1.17 41.10
N ALA A 1105 -25.84 2.40 40.78
CA ALA A 1105 -27.15 2.63 40.19
C ALA A 1105 -27.32 1.89 38.86
N GLY A 1106 -28.45 1.20 38.70
CA GLY A 1106 -28.77 0.38 37.52
C GLY A 1106 -28.18 -1.04 37.56
N TRP A 1107 -27.35 -1.38 38.55
CA TRP A 1107 -26.84 -2.75 38.74
C TRP A 1107 -27.91 -3.66 39.35
N PRO A 1108 -27.91 -4.96 39.05
CA PRO A 1108 -28.86 -5.89 39.66
C PRO A 1108 -28.60 -6.02 41.15
N VAL A 1109 -29.66 -6.20 41.95
CA VAL A 1109 -29.51 -6.50 43.38
C VAL A 1109 -28.90 -7.90 43.61
N GLY A 1110 -29.16 -8.84 42.70
CA GLY A 1110 -28.58 -10.19 42.74
C GLY A 1110 -27.21 -10.25 42.08
N GLY A 1111 -26.25 -10.92 42.70
CA GLY A 1111 -24.90 -11.07 42.16
C GLY A 1111 -24.09 -12.10 42.95
N ALA A 1112 -23.27 -12.87 42.24
CA ALA A 1112 -22.48 -13.94 42.84
C ALA A 1112 -21.15 -13.46 43.45
N GLU A 1113 -20.64 -12.30 43.01
CA GLU A 1113 -19.27 -11.85 43.33
C GLU A 1113 -19.24 -10.39 43.83
N TRP A 1114 -19.85 -10.14 44.99
CA TRP A 1114 -19.63 -8.91 45.73
C TRP A 1114 -18.43 -9.09 46.68
N LYS A 1115 -17.64 -8.04 46.88
CA LYS A 1115 -16.57 -8.01 47.89
C LYS A 1115 -16.68 -6.77 48.74
N ILE A 1116 -16.60 -6.95 50.06
CA ILE A 1116 -16.51 -5.86 51.02
C ILE A 1116 -15.06 -5.77 51.47
N ARG A 1117 -14.48 -4.57 51.37
CA ARG A 1117 -13.16 -4.26 51.88
C ARG A 1117 -13.20 -3.09 52.86
N ILE A 1118 -12.64 -3.29 54.05
CA ILE A 1118 -12.38 -2.27 55.07
C ILE A 1118 -10.88 -1.94 55.01
N PRO A 1119 -10.48 -0.77 54.49
CA PRO A 1119 -9.09 -0.36 54.47
C PRO A 1119 -8.55 -0.17 55.89
N SER A 1120 -7.26 -0.45 56.10
CA SER A 1120 -6.56 -0.15 57.35
C SER A 1120 -6.42 1.36 57.58
N GLY A 1121 -6.17 1.79 58.81
CA GLY A 1121 -5.92 3.20 59.15
C GLY A 1121 -4.76 3.85 58.38
N SER A 1122 -3.80 3.05 57.91
CA SER A 1122 -2.71 3.52 57.03
C SER A 1122 -3.15 3.76 55.58
N VAL A 1123 -4.23 3.12 55.13
CA VAL A 1123 -4.78 3.26 53.78
C VAL A 1123 -5.90 4.30 53.76
N SER A 1124 -6.85 4.24 54.71
CA SER A 1124 -7.82 5.32 54.96
C SER A 1124 -7.68 5.84 56.40
N PRO A 1125 -7.27 7.12 56.59
CA PRO A 1125 -7.18 7.73 57.91
C PRO A 1125 -8.51 7.78 58.68
N ALA A 1126 -9.65 7.73 57.97
CA ALA A 1126 -10.97 7.68 58.60
C ALA A 1126 -11.18 6.39 59.42
N ASN A 1127 -10.41 5.34 59.14
CA ASN A 1127 -10.46 4.07 59.86
C ASN A 1127 -9.36 3.95 60.95
N GLU A 1128 -8.65 5.03 61.30
CA GLU A 1128 -7.53 4.97 62.28
C GLU A 1128 -8.00 4.55 63.68
N ASP A 1129 -9.20 4.96 64.10
CA ASP A 1129 -9.78 4.61 65.41
C ASP A 1129 -10.80 3.46 65.34
N LEU A 1130 -10.98 2.84 64.16
CA LEU A 1130 -11.92 1.74 63.97
C LEU A 1130 -11.48 0.48 64.73
N ASN A 1131 -12.28 0.07 65.72
CA ASN A 1131 -12.06 -1.19 66.42
C ASN A 1131 -12.73 -2.38 65.70
N LEU A 1132 -11.97 -3.06 64.85
CA LEU A 1132 -12.43 -4.26 64.12
C LEU A 1132 -12.93 -5.39 65.05
N GLU A 1133 -12.36 -5.53 66.25
CA GLU A 1133 -12.74 -6.59 67.21
C GLU A 1133 -14.13 -6.39 67.82
N ALA A 1134 -14.67 -5.18 67.70
CA ALA A 1134 -15.95 -4.85 68.29
C ALA A 1134 -17.11 -4.85 67.27
N ILE A 1135 -16.79 -5.06 65.98
CA ILE A 1135 -17.78 -5.26 64.92
C ILE A 1135 -18.60 -6.51 65.24
N SER A 1136 -19.92 -6.35 65.21
CA SER A 1136 -20.89 -7.38 65.53
C SER A 1136 -21.78 -7.73 64.34
N ASP A 1137 -21.96 -6.79 63.41
CA ASP A 1137 -22.62 -6.98 62.11
C ASP A 1137 -22.25 -5.83 61.15
N ILE A 1138 -22.48 -6.02 59.85
CA ILE A 1138 -22.47 -4.97 58.83
C ILE A 1138 -23.83 -5.03 58.15
N VAL A 1139 -24.53 -3.89 58.04
CA VAL A 1139 -25.85 -3.83 57.41
C VAL A 1139 -25.82 -2.91 56.21
N LEU A 1140 -26.24 -3.44 55.07
CA LEU A 1140 -26.37 -2.73 53.81
C LEU A 1140 -27.82 -2.25 53.67
N ARG A 1141 -28.04 -0.94 53.56
CA ARG A 1141 -29.33 -0.40 53.13
C ARG A 1141 -29.30 -0.26 51.61
N VAL A 1142 -30.06 -1.11 50.95
CA VAL A 1142 -30.22 -1.11 49.50
C VAL A 1142 -31.50 -0.38 49.16
N THR A 1143 -31.37 0.80 48.57
CA THR A 1143 -32.50 1.44 47.89
C THR A 1143 -32.52 0.90 46.46
N HIS A 1144 -33.61 0.26 46.08
CA HIS A 1144 -33.75 -0.43 44.80
C HIS A 1144 -35.09 -0.12 44.14
N ARG A 1145 -35.16 -0.40 42.85
CA ARG A 1145 -36.33 -0.16 42.02
C ARG A 1145 -36.68 -1.46 41.32
N ALA A 1146 -37.93 -1.89 41.47
CA ALA A 1146 -38.41 -3.12 40.85
C ALA A 1146 -39.84 -2.96 40.31
N ALA A 1147 -40.17 -3.74 39.28
CA ALA A 1147 -41.53 -3.87 38.76
C ALA A 1147 -42.23 -5.11 39.36
N SER A 1148 -43.55 -5.20 39.19
CA SER A 1148 -44.32 -6.38 39.60
C SER A 1148 -44.29 -7.46 38.53
N VAL A 1149 -44.10 -8.72 38.92
CA VAL A 1149 -44.24 -9.86 38.00
C VAL A 1149 -45.66 -9.91 37.42
N GLY A 1150 -45.80 -10.03 36.10
CA GLY A 1150 -47.08 -10.03 35.38
C GLY A 1150 -46.99 -10.66 33.98
N ALA A 1151 -48.12 -10.74 33.26
CA ALA A 1151 -48.11 -11.22 31.88
C ALA A 1151 -47.78 -10.05 30.93
N LEU A 1152 -46.57 -10.06 30.37
CA LEU A 1152 -46.10 -9.08 29.38
C LEU A 1152 -45.97 -9.75 28.02
N ALA A 1153 -46.33 -9.05 26.96
CA ALA A 1153 -46.10 -9.54 25.61
C ALA A 1153 -44.61 -9.44 25.27
N SER A 1154 -44.09 -10.40 24.51
CA SER A 1154 -42.75 -10.31 23.97
C SER A 1154 -42.66 -9.10 23.02
N PRO A 1155 -41.69 -8.20 23.21
CA PRO A 1155 -41.51 -7.06 22.32
C PRO A 1155 -41.11 -7.53 20.91
N SER A 1156 -41.58 -6.83 19.88
CA SER A 1156 -41.26 -7.11 18.48
C SER A 1156 -41.23 -5.81 17.67
N CYS A 1157 -40.45 -5.76 16.58
CA CYS A 1157 -40.35 -4.60 15.68
C CYS A 1157 -41.60 -4.35 14.80
N ASN A 1158 -42.72 -5.06 15.02
CA ASN A 1158 -43.90 -5.05 14.14
C ASN A 1158 -44.98 -4.03 14.52
#